data_AF-A0A6N8TX98-F1
#
_entry.id   AF-A0A6N8TX98-F1
#
_cell.length_a   1.000
_cell.length_b   1.000
_cell.length_c   1.000
_cell.angle_alpha   90.00
_cell.angle_beta   90.00
_cell.angle_gamma   90.00
#
_symmetry.space_group_name_H-M   'P 1'
#
loop_
_entity.id
_entity.type
_entity.pdbx_description
1 polymer ?
#
loop_
_entity_poly.entity_id
_entity_poly.type
_entity_poly.pdbx_seq_one_letter_code
_entity_poly.pdbx_strand_id
1 'polypeptide(L)'
;MAATGTLDTLYKLKKEILKSDNDVLVSQIDHAIMKTYRDQLVFSFIGHYSAGKSSLINHLLEQDILPSSPVPTTSNTVSVEIGEEREIRAFVDQYRYIPLADYAALRRLNTRDLDITSISMNVSHPEFRARTVFQDTPGVDSNTQSHEDSANRFLLNSDYIFFTVEYNHVESEHNMKLLKEISELEIPFSLIINQIDKHDDAELSMETFMSRIRKTLGHWNVTPAHIFTTSIYESPYNEVAQVSEEISSIEENRPDYEAEYHERIIRNIEHRQLQYLEDAAKDMESSLELPDTPTVEAVEEQITYLENALDNNEIARLHENQEALRSHVQSSLKDIVTNSYLYPHQVKTAIETYLKVCAGEIQPGGLFGKKKKTQALIDEHRNKIGSEIDPVLQTEINAPVNALFDKLGLEGEPFRYHWNEDVLIEEEMTTLSSAYVMNYLDKLKRAIGADITRRAMDHMQGLDIRTQSQAASSKELEETLETYQSLKKTLELVESIETSNYRHFYIHLNDEMDKLDLTEAISRDFEEAAPDTVDYRSSVADKPIGEMDTAYYRQLVEILLDHPRYNDYRSIIADKLERIDKGEVNISVFGGFSAGKTTFINALMGGVHLTTSPNPTTATITEITGGKESHALYKTEADLVQSLEVITNHEGSAVADFLPWIKRSRHKVKEAHIPFIDGILSHFDTHQAHLGQDIEMETGALIDMISTDEEAIFIHKAFLSIDTPFTDRFTITDSPGINSINDRHTKETHSIIAGSDMIIYVSYYNHVFSRSDEHFLQYIKSIKGADFPIIFIVNAVDLMQSDDDLDKVMDYIHASLGQLDIEHEIFPVSSKQALEDGDAGFDSAKNEITALATHNALNIQYQSMRETAKQLKRTIAGNCERYHDRHALQAEIEAARSRVADTIDRFTVTAIASTLHQELDIILSHTKKQLTLKLYDQLKSMISPADMKNGHFLTDNQAYLSNAINQHLGLETATSFNAVYHKAEREIEQMVGQLNEDLKETQTAHRIDGVYADHAQPGVEIDASRLIEYEKPLARAKNRARDFRSLLLELSEAVIDSIDDAAMRDGMTDMVDTYLQTVDGKMKAQLEPVRQSLSEPLPEISEEVYKADTELAQTIENLEVVNA
;
A
#
# COMPACT_ATOMS: atom_id res chain seq x y z
N MET A 1 1.72 -5.23 45.35
CA MET A 1 2.87 -6.16 45.43
C MET A 1 3.05 -6.97 44.15
N ALA A 2 1.98 -7.47 43.52
CA ALA A 2 2.05 -8.18 42.23
C ALA A 2 2.56 -7.29 41.07
N ALA A 3 2.01 -6.08 40.89
CA ALA A 3 2.43 -5.13 39.85
C ALA A 3 3.95 -4.81 39.89
N THR A 4 4.54 -4.64 41.07
CA THR A 4 5.99 -4.43 41.25
C THR A 4 6.84 -5.62 40.81
N GLY A 5 6.35 -6.86 40.95
CA GLY A 5 7.08 -8.07 40.52
C GLY A 5 6.99 -8.30 39.01
N THR A 6 5.83 -8.02 38.41
CA THR A 6 5.69 -8.04 36.95
C THR A 6 6.53 -6.96 36.30
N LEU A 7 6.47 -5.72 36.81
CA LEU A 7 7.27 -4.60 36.29
C LEU A 7 8.77 -4.93 36.32
N ASP A 8 9.27 -5.50 37.43
CA ASP A 8 10.65 -5.98 37.54
C ASP A 8 10.99 -7.03 36.48
N THR A 9 10.08 -7.98 36.23
CA THR A 9 10.27 -9.03 35.20
C THR A 9 10.31 -8.45 33.79
N LEU A 10 9.38 -7.56 33.45
CA LEU A 10 9.33 -6.90 32.14
C LEU A 10 10.59 -6.03 31.91
N TYR A 11 11.08 -5.33 32.92
CA TYR A 11 12.33 -4.56 32.80
C TYR A 11 13.55 -5.44 32.56
N LYS A 12 13.64 -6.58 33.26
CA LYS A 12 14.72 -7.55 33.06
C LYS A 12 14.68 -8.15 31.66
N LEU A 13 13.47 -8.48 31.19
CA LEU A 13 13.25 -8.98 29.84
C LEU A 13 13.60 -7.90 28.80
N LYS A 14 13.25 -6.63 29.02
CA LYS A 14 13.64 -5.50 28.15
C LYS A 14 15.16 -5.38 28.03
N LYS A 15 15.88 -5.47 29.15
CA LYS A 15 17.35 -5.44 29.16
C LYS A 15 17.95 -6.62 28.39
N GLU A 16 17.30 -7.78 28.41
CA GLU A 16 17.74 -8.93 27.63
C GLU A 16 17.49 -8.73 26.13
N ILE A 17 16.31 -8.25 25.75
CA ILE A 17 15.97 -7.94 24.35
C ILE A 17 16.94 -6.89 23.78
N LEU A 18 17.31 -5.87 24.54
CA LEU A 18 18.26 -4.82 24.13
C LEU A 18 19.69 -5.33 23.84
N LYS A 19 20.03 -6.58 24.20
CA LYS A 19 21.30 -7.21 23.79
C LYS A 19 21.26 -7.75 22.36
N SER A 20 20.06 -7.82 21.78
CA SER A 20 19.76 -8.19 20.40
C SER A 20 19.24 -6.98 19.60
N ASP A 21 19.20 -7.08 18.28
CA ASP A 21 18.73 -6.00 17.39
C ASP A 21 17.20 -6.08 17.11
N ASN A 22 16.41 -6.48 18.11
CA ASN A 22 14.95 -6.64 17.99
C ASN A 22 14.17 -5.37 18.39
N ASP A 23 14.33 -4.29 17.62
CA ASP A 23 13.70 -2.98 17.88
C ASP A 23 12.16 -3.05 17.97
N VAL A 24 11.54 -3.93 17.19
CA VAL A 24 10.09 -4.13 17.18
C VAL A 24 9.60 -4.63 18.54
N LEU A 25 10.28 -5.61 19.12
CA LEU A 25 9.92 -6.17 20.42
C LEU A 25 10.25 -5.22 21.57
N VAL A 26 11.29 -4.38 21.43
CA VAL A 26 11.59 -3.30 22.39
C VAL A 26 10.42 -2.32 22.49
N SER A 27 9.83 -1.92 21.37
CA SER A 27 8.64 -1.08 21.37
C SER A 27 7.45 -1.76 22.05
N GLN A 28 7.23 -3.07 21.81
CA GLN A 28 6.13 -3.80 22.43
C GLN A 28 6.28 -3.91 23.96
N ILE A 29 7.47 -4.22 24.46
CA ILE A 29 7.70 -4.32 25.90
C ILE A 29 7.62 -2.96 26.60
N ASP A 30 7.97 -1.87 25.92
CA ASP A 30 7.79 -0.51 26.46
C ASP A 30 6.32 -0.19 26.75
N HIS A 31 5.42 -0.58 25.85
CA HIS A 31 3.98 -0.43 26.08
C HIS A 31 3.46 -1.30 27.23
N ALA A 32 3.91 -2.56 27.31
CA ALA A 32 3.55 -3.45 28.42
C ALA A 32 4.02 -2.89 29.76
N ILE A 33 5.26 -2.37 29.82
CA ILE A 33 5.81 -1.70 31.02
C ILE A 33 4.96 -0.48 31.38
N MET A 34 4.61 0.37 30.41
CA MET A 34 3.82 1.58 30.67
C MET A 34 2.41 1.24 31.17
N LYS A 35 1.74 0.25 30.57
CA LYS A 35 0.42 -0.22 31.00
C LYS A 35 0.48 -0.77 32.44
N THR A 36 1.44 -1.64 32.74
CA THR A 36 1.61 -2.21 34.10
C THR A 36 2.01 -1.14 35.12
N TYR A 37 2.80 -0.14 34.72
CA TYR A 37 3.18 0.98 35.59
C TYR A 37 2.00 1.90 35.92
N ARG A 38 1.17 2.22 34.91
CA ARG A 38 -0.04 3.03 35.08
C ARG A 38 -1.21 2.27 35.70
N ASP A 39 -1.08 0.96 35.87
CA ASP A 39 -2.10 0.11 36.46
C ASP A 39 -3.41 0.25 35.66
N GLN A 40 -3.34 0.05 34.34
CA GLN A 40 -4.47 0.22 33.41
C GLN A 40 -5.18 -1.11 33.11
N LEU A 41 -6.51 -1.08 33.10
CA LEU A 41 -7.37 -2.16 32.60
C LEU A 41 -7.90 -1.76 31.22
N VAL A 42 -7.48 -2.47 30.17
CA VAL A 42 -7.66 -2.08 28.77
C VAL A 42 -8.70 -2.97 28.09
N PHE A 43 -9.81 -2.37 27.69
CA PHE A 43 -10.83 -2.96 26.83
C PHE A 43 -10.63 -2.48 25.39
N SER A 44 -10.35 -3.39 24.47
CA SER A 44 -10.14 -3.04 23.05
C SER A 44 -11.32 -3.41 22.19
N PHE A 45 -11.82 -2.44 21.43
CA PHE A 45 -12.88 -2.64 20.44
C PHE A 45 -12.23 -2.81 19.07
N ILE A 46 -12.35 -4.01 18.49
CA ILE A 46 -11.63 -4.41 17.27
C ILE A 46 -12.64 -4.84 16.20
N GLY A 47 -12.42 -4.46 14.95
CA GLY A 47 -13.31 -4.79 13.84
C GLY A 47 -13.10 -3.91 12.62
N HIS A 48 -13.78 -4.24 11.51
CA HIS A 48 -13.74 -3.47 10.25
C HIS A 48 -14.05 -1.99 10.49
N TYR A 49 -13.59 -1.10 9.59
CA TYR A 49 -13.72 0.35 9.77
C TYR A 49 -15.17 0.78 10.11
N SER A 50 -16.15 0.25 9.40
CA SER A 50 -17.58 0.56 9.55
C SER A 50 -18.34 -0.24 10.62
N ALA A 51 -17.66 -1.08 11.40
CA ALA A 51 -18.32 -1.94 12.39
C ALA A 51 -18.97 -1.15 13.56
N GLY A 52 -18.85 0.17 13.60
CA GLY A 52 -19.51 1.04 14.60
C GLY A 52 -18.85 1.04 15.99
N LYS A 53 -17.54 0.77 16.05
CA LYS A 53 -16.73 0.67 17.29
C LYS A 53 -16.71 1.98 18.09
N SER A 54 -16.33 3.09 17.45
CA SER A 54 -16.27 4.42 18.06
C SER A 54 -17.64 4.87 18.57
N SER A 55 -18.69 4.64 17.78
CA SER A 55 -20.08 4.94 18.15
C SER A 55 -20.53 4.12 19.36
N LEU A 56 -20.16 2.83 19.42
CA LEU A 56 -20.46 1.98 20.56
C LEU A 56 -19.73 2.44 21.84
N ILE A 57 -18.46 2.82 21.73
CA ILE A 57 -17.70 3.36 22.87
C ILE A 57 -18.33 4.67 23.37
N ASN A 58 -18.66 5.60 22.47
CA ASN A 58 -19.36 6.85 22.84
C ASN A 58 -20.69 6.56 23.55
N HIS A 59 -21.43 5.57 23.06
CA HIS A 59 -22.71 5.17 23.64
C HIS A 59 -22.53 4.56 25.04
N LEU A 60 -21.52 3.69 25.24
CA LEU A 60 -21.16 3.12 26.55
C LEU A 60 -20.70 4.18 27.56
N LEU A 61 -20.01 5.23 27.09
CA LEU A 61 -19.53 6.33 27.91
C LEU A 61 -20.57 7.44 28.14
N GLU A 62 -21.75 7.33 27.52
CA GLU A 62 -22.79 8.37 27.46
C GLU A 62 -22.25 9.76 27.03
N GLN A 63 -21.20 9.78 26.21
CA GLN A 63 -20.48 10.98 25.82
C GLN A 63 -19.98 10.88 24.37
N ASP A 64 -20.13 11.95 23.62
CA ASP A 64 -19.63 12.03 22.24
C ASP A 64 -18.18 12.56 22.23
N ILE A 65 -17.23 11.63 22.32
CA ILE A 65 -15.81 11.94 22.55
C ILE A 65 -14.95 11.49 21.37
N LEU A 66 -15.23 10.29 20.87
CA LEU A 66 -14.60 9.74 19.68
C LEU A 66 -15.37 10.20 18.43
N PRO A 67 -14.70 10.45 17.30
CA PRO A 67 -15.41 10.73 16.07
C PRO A 67 -16.19 9.47 15.64
N SER A 68 -17.52 9.58 15.58
CA SER A 68 -18.40 8.58 14.97
C SER A 68 -18.58 8.79 13.45
N SER A 69 -17.85 9.77 12.88
CA SER A 69 -17.97 10.16 11.47
C SER A 69 -17.55 9.01 10.55
N PRO A 70 -18.31 8.75 9.47
CA PRO A 70 -17.98 7.70 8.52
C PRO A 70 -16.78 8.05 7.62
N VAL A 71 -16.27 9.29 7.67
CA VAL A 71 -15.10 9.72 6.91
C VAL A 71 -13.82 9.11 7.47
N PRO A 72 -12.96 8.44 6.66
CA PRO A 72 -11.74 7.80 7.11
C PRO A 72 -10.94 8.70 8.05
N THR A 73 -10.99 8.45 9.36
CA THR A 73 -10.06 9.07 10.28
C THR A 73 -8.69 8.45 10.04
N THR A 74 -7.69 9.31 9.80
CA THR A 74 -6.27 8.94 9.69
C THR A 74 -5.88 7.85 10.68
N SER A 75 -4.88 7.03 10.33
CA SER A 75 -4.24 5.88 11.00
C SER A 75 -3.90 5.97 12.50
N ASN A 76 -4.37 6.99 13.20
CA ASN A 76 -4.10 7.30 14.59
C ASN A 76 -5.01 6.48 15.50
N THR A 77 -4.42 5.96 16.56
CA THR A 77 -5.11 5.10 17.51
C THR A 77 -5.65 5.91 18.66
N VAL A 78 -6.88 5.65 19.12
CA VAL A 78 -7.51 6.45 20.19
C VAL A 78 -7.76 5.59 21.42
N SER A 79 -7.31 6.07 22.57
CA SER A 79 -7.60 5.49 23.87
C SER A 79 -8.31 6.51 24.76
N VAL A 80 -9.39 6.07 25.40
CA VAL A 80 -10.17 6.84 26.35
C VAL A 80 -9.97 6.24 27.73
N GLU A 81 -9.22 6.92 28.58
CA GLU A 81 -8.95 6.52 29.96
C GLU A 81 -9.94 7.21 30.92
N ILE A 82 -10.48 6.45 31.87
CA ILE A 82 -11.36 6.98 32.91
C ILE A 82 -10.51 7.65 34.02
N GLY A 83 -10.70 8.94 34.22
CA GLY A 83 -9.92 9.78 35.13
C GLY A 83 -10.64 11.05 35.60
N GLU A 84 -10.06 11.74 36.59
CA GLU A 84 -10.69 12.92 37.23
C GLU A 84 -10.55 14.22 36.44
N GLU A 85 -9.45 14.40 35.68
CA GLU A 85 -9.15 15.63 34.92
C GLU A 85 -9.32 15.38 33.42
N ARG A 86 -10.15 16.20 32.75
CA ARG A 86 -10.34 16.11 31.30
C ARG A 86 -9.11 16.66 30.59
N GLU A 87 -8.42 15.80 29.86
CA GLU A 87 -7.21 16.14 29.11
C GLU A 87 -7.15 15.34 27.81
N ILE A 88 -6.72 15.98 26.72
CA ILE A 88 -6.47 15.31 25.44
C ILE A 88 -4.99 15.42 25.12
N ARG A 89 -4.33 14.28 24.90
CA ARG A 89 -2.91 14.18 24.59
C ARG A 89 -2.72 13.50 23.24
N ALA A 90 -2.09 14.19 22.28
CA ALA A 90 -1.68 13.61 21.01
C ALA A 90 -0.20 13.22 21.07
N PHE A 91 0.10 11.93 21.08
CA PHE A 91 1.45 11.41 21.18
C PHE A 91 2.13 11.37 19.82
N VAL A 92 3.27 12.05 19.71
CA VAL A 92 4.16 11.97 18.55
C VAL A 92 5.04 10.71 18.65
N ASP A 93 5.40 10.35 19.88
CA ASP A 93 6.04 9.08 20.24
C ASP A 93 5.69 8.72 21.69
N GLN A 94 6.26 7.62 22.20
CA GLN A 94 5.98 7.11 23.56
C GLN A 94 6.42 8.04 24.71
N TYR A 95 7.25 9.07 24.45
CA TYR A 95 7.77 10.00 25.46
C TYR A 95 7.32 11.45 25.23
N ARG A 96 6.70 11.78 24.09
CA ARG A 96 6.34 13.16 23.75
C ARG A 96 4.92 13.28 23.26
N TYR A 97 4.20 14.25 23.83
CA TYR A 97 2.82 14.54 23.45
C TYR A 97 2.57 16.03 23.28
N ILE A 98 1.51 16.35 22.54
CA ILE A 98 0.97 17.68 22.37
C ILE A 98 -0.35 17.74 23.14
N PRO A 99 -0.49 18.63 24.14
CA PRO A 99 -1.76 18.83 24.82
C PRO A 99 -2.72 19.55 23.86
N LEU A 100 -3.95 19.04 23.76
CA LEU A 100 -4.98 19.59 22.89
C LEU A 100 -6.17 20.09 23.71
N ALA A 101 -6.76 21.19 23.25
CA ALA A 101 -7.97 21.75 23.86
C ALA A 101 -9.22 20.92 23.51
N ASP A 102 -9.29 20.37 22.29
CA ASP A 102 -10.41 19.58 21.78
C ASP A 102 -9.95 18.59 20.68
N TYR A 103 -10.85 17.71 20.25
CA TYR A 103 -10.62 16.78 19.14
C TYR A 103 -10.43 17.54 17.80
N ALA A 104 -11.05 18.72 17.64
CA ALA A 104 -10.95 19.51 16.41
C ALA A 104 -9.51 20.01 16.16
N ALA A 105 -8.76 20.34 17.21
CA ALA A 105 -7.36 20.71 17.16
C ALA A 105 -6.48 19.57 16.63
N LEU A 106 -6.87 18.30 16.85
CA LEU A 106 -6.18 17.13 16.31
C LEU A 106 -6.28 17.05 14.78
N ARG A 107 -7.46 17.33 14.20
CA ARG A 107 -7.62 17.34 12.74
C ARG A 107 -6.73 18.38 12.06
N ARG A 108 -6.49 19.52 12.72
CA ARG A 108 -5.57 20.57 12.25
C ARG A 108 -4.10 20.12 12.27
N LEU A 109 -3.73 19.21 13.17
CA LEU A 109 -2.38 18.64 13.24
C LEU A 109 -2.06 17.68 12.08
N ASN A 110 -3.03 16.88 11.65
CA ASN A 110 -2.87 15.89 10.57
C ASN A 110 -2.68 16.50 9.16
N THR A 111 -2.80 17.83 9.00
CA THR A 111 -2.54 18.52 7.71
C THR A 111 -1.09 18.94 7.53
N ARG A 112 -0.21 18.61 8.49
CA ARG A 112 1.21 18.98 8.50
C ARG A 112 2.04 17.73 8.81
N ASP A 113 3.24 17.60 8.22
CA ASP A 113 4.19 16.46 8.30
C ASP A 113 4.59 16.01 9.74
N LEU A 114 3.64 15.57 10.56
CA LEU A 114 3.82 15.08 11.93
C LEU A 114 3.00 13.79 12.11
N ASP A 115 3.69 12.65 12.24
CA ASP A 115 3.06 11.36 12.52
C ASP A 115 2.59 11.29 13.98
N ILE A 116 1.28 11.36 14.19
CA ILE A 116 0.66 11.11 15.50
C ILE A 116 0.53 9.59 15.68
N THR A 117 1.12 9.04 16.73
CA THR A 117 1.10 7.59 16.99
C THR A 117 -0.14 7.15 17.76
N SER A 118 -0.58 7.94 18.73
CA SER A 118 -1.77 7.65 19.54
C SER A 118 -2.37 8.92 20.15
N ILE A 119 -3.64 8.83 20.52
CA ILE A 119 -4.42 9.90 21.14
C ILE A 119 -4.97 9.32 22.43
N SER A 120 -4.66 9.96 23.56
CA SER A 120 -5.19 9.58 24.86
C SER A 120 -6.11 10.68 25.37
N MET A 121 -7.28 10.29 25.86
CA MET A 121 -8.28 11.19 26.42
C MET A 121 -8.63 10.75 27.83
N ASN A 122 -8.53 11.65 28.79
CA ASN A 122 -9.05 11.41 30.13
C ASN A 122 -10.48 11.91 30.25
N VAL A 123 -11.36 11.05 30.74
CA VAL A 123 -12.81 11.32 30.84
C VAL A 123 -13.32 10.87 32.20
N SER A 124 -14.21 11.66 32.81
CA SER A 124 -14.89 11.23 34.03
C SER A 124 -16.19 10.50 33.67
N HIS A 125 -16.40 9.32 34.25
CA HIS A 125 -17.63 8.54 34.11
C HIS A 125 -18.13 8.08 35.49
N PRO A 126 -19.44 8.13 35.79
CA PRO A 126 -19.96 7.77 37.11
C PRO A 126 -19.95 6.27 37.39
N GLU A 127 -20.03 5.42 36.36
CA GLU A 127 -20.18 3.96 36.52
C GLU A 127 -18.88 3.18 36.36
N PHE A 128 -17.96 3.66 35.52
CA PHE A 128 -16.68 2.96 35.25
C PHE A 128 -15.60 3.43 36.21
N ARG A 129 -14.70 2.52 36.59
CA ARG A 129 -13.64 2.80 37.56
C ARG A 129 -12.48 3.57 36.93
N ALA A 130 -11.76 4.32 37.76
CA ALA A 130 -10.54 4.99 37.32
C ALA A 130 -9.51 3.99 36.77
N ARG A 131 -8.74 4.45 35.76
CA ARG A 131 -7.73 3.64 35.01
C ARG A 131 -8.32 2.51 34.18
N THR A 132 -9.62 2.53 33.92
CA THR A 132 -10.23 1.75 32.84
C THR A 132 -9.99 2.47 31.53
N VAL A 133 -9.55 1.76 30.50
CA VAL A 133 -9.18 2.31 29.20
C VAL A 133 -10.02 1.64 28.12
N PHE A 134 -10.79 2.43 27.38
CA PHE A 134 -11.49 2.00 26.17
C PHE A 134 -10.61 2.34 24.97
N GLN A 135 -10.21 1.32 24.23
CA GLN A 135 -9.30 1.48 23.11
C GLN A 135 -10.06 1.25 21.80
N ASP A 136 -10.11 2.28 20.96
CA ASP A 136 -10.70 2.21 19.63
C ASP A 136 -9.58 1.97 18.61
N THR A 137 -9.64 0.82 17.94
CA THR A 137 -8.61 0.45 16.96
C THR A 137 -9.01 0.91 15.56
N PRO A 138 -8.07 1.40 14.72
CA PRO A 138 -8.30 1.59 13.29
C PRO A 138 -8.85 0.31 12.65
N GLY A 139 -9.67 0.45 11.60
CA GLY A 139 -10.21 -0.70 10.88
C GLY A 139 -9.11 -1.65 10.42
N VAL A 140 -9.28 -2.95 10.71
CA VAL A 140 -8.37 -4.05 10.34
C VAL A 140 -8.18 -4.24 8.82
N ASP A 141 -8.90 -3.47 8.01
CA ASP A 141 -9.02 -3.60 6.55
C ASP A 141 -7.92 -2.87 5.76
N SER A 142 -6.95 -2.28 6.46
CA SER A 142 -5.96 -1.39 5.88
C SER A 142 -4.60 -2.06 5.71
N ASN A 143 -4.29 -2.50 4.49
CA ASN A 143 -3.05 -3.20 4.09
C ASN A 143 -1.76 -2.35 4.13
N THR A 144 -1.63 -1.38 5.03
CA THR A 144 -0.33 -0.71 5.27
C THR A 144 0.28 -1.20 6.57
N GLN A 145 1.59 -1.43 6.59
CA GLN A 145 2.31 -1.99 7.75
C GLN A 145 2.35 -1.06 8.97
N SER A 146 2.06 0.23 8.78
CA SER A 146 1.79 1.10 9.93
C SER A 146 0.58 0.60 10.73
N HIS A 147 -0.38 -0.07 10.08
CA HIS A 147 -1.56 -0.67 10.70
C HIS A 147 -1.32 -2.06 11.30
N GLU A 148 -0.52 -2.94 10.69
CA GLU A 148 -0.24 -4.27 11.28
C GLU A 148 0.58 -4.19 12.58
N ASP A 149 1.62 -3.34 12.61
CA ASP A 149 2.43 -3.13 13.81
C ASP A 149 1.63 -2.45 14.91
N SER A 150 0.76 -1.52 14.52
CA SER A 150 -0.20 -0.89 15.44
C SER A 150 -1.19 -1.92 15.96
N ALA A 151 -1.93 -2.64 15.10
CA ALA A 151 -2.93 -3.66 15.45
C ALA A 151 -2.37 -4.74 16.40
N ASN A 152 -1.17 -5.25 16.14
CA ASN A 152 -0.50 -6.19 17.05
C ASN A 152 -0.21 -5.59 18.43
N ARG A 153 0.16 -4.30 18.51
CA ARG A 153 0.32 -3.61 19.80
C ARG A 153 -1.00 -3.53 20.57
N PHE A 154 -2.14 -3.31 19.90
CA PHE A 154 -3.47 -3.29 20.55
C PHE A 154 -3.80 -4.65 21.16
N LEU A 155 -3.71 -5.70 20.35
CA LEU A 155 -4.00 -7.06 20.79
C LEU A 155 -3.17 -7.43 22.03
N LEU A 156 -1.86 -7.17 22.00
CA LEU A 156 -0.97 -7.52 23.09
C LEU A 156 -1.17 -6.69 24.36
N ASN A 157 -1.71 -5.48 24.27
CA ASN A 157 -1.99 -4.62 25.43
C ASN A 157 -3.38 -4.81 26.02
N SER A 158 -4.31 -5.42 25.28
CA SER A 158 -5.71 -5.61 25.69
C SER A 158 -5.82 -6.57 26.87
N ASP A 159 -6.52 -6.23 27.95
CA ASP A 159 -6.92 -7.23 28.95
C ASP A 159 -8.08 -8.07 28.44
N TYR A 160 -9.01 -7.42 27.73
CA TYR A 160 -10.20 -8.02 27.16
C TYR A 160 -10.55 -7.38 25.80
N ILE A 161 -11.03 -8.19 24.85
CA ILE A 161 -11.38 -7.72 23.51
C ILE A 161 -12.90 -7.78 23.28
N PHE A 162 -13.47 -6.70 22.77
CA PHE A 162 -14.80 -6.65 22.18
C PHE A 162 -14.66 -6.64 20.65
N PHE A 163 -14.75 -7.82 20.03
CA PHE A 163 -14.64 -7.96 18.59
C PHE A 163 -15.98 -7.58 17.95
N THR A 164 -16.03 -6.43 17.29
CA THR A 164 -17.25 -5.81 16.76
C THR A 164 -17.36 -6.06 15.27
N VAL A 165 -18.49 -6.61 14.84
CA VAL A 165 -18.82 -6.89 13.43
C VAL A 165 -20.18 -6.34 13.09
N GLU A 166 -20.37 -5.88 11.85
CA GLU A 166 -21.68 -5.51 11.36
C GLU A 166 -22.56 -6.75 11.16
N TYR A 167 -23.86 -6.63 11.48
CA TYR A 167 -24.88 -7.67 11.31
C TYR A 167 -24.80 -8.44 9.98
N ASN A 168 -24.60 -7.76 8.85
CA ASN A 168 -24.55 -8.39 7.52
C ASN A 168 -23.24 -9.12 7.21
N HIS A 169 -22.18 -8.89 7.99
CA HIS A 169 -20.82 -9.34 7.68
C HIS A 169 -20.19 -10.21 8.77
N VAL A 170 -21.01 -10.72 9.70
CA VAL A 170 -20.54 -11.55 10.82
C VAL A 170 -19.77 -12.79 10.34
N GLU A 171 -20.27 -13.46 9.30
CA GLU A 171 -19.72 -14.74 8.82
C GLU A 171 -18.61 -14.56 7.77
N SER A 172 -18.04 -13.36 7.60
CA SER A 172 -16.96 -13.15 6.63
C SER A 172 -15.70 -13.95 7.01
N GLU A 173 -15.05 -14.55 6.01
CA GLU A 173 -13.81 -15.33 6.22
C GLU A 173 -12.70 -14.50 6.88
N HIS A 174 -12.62 -13.21 6.52
CA HIS A 174 -11.67 -12.26 7.11
C HIS A 174 -11.90 -12.10 8.62
N ASN A 175 -13.15 -11.91 9.06
CA ASN A 175 -13.50 -11.83 10.48
C ASN A 175 -13.17 -13.12 11.23
N MET A 176 -13.42 -14.28 10.62
CA MET A 176 -13.13 -15.57 11.23
C MET A 176 -11.63 -15.82 11.41
N LYS A 177 -10.79 -15.41 10.45
CA LYS A 177 -9.32 -15.50 10.58
C LYS A 177 -8.81 -14.65 11.73
N LEU A 178 -9.24 -13.39 11.84
CA LEU A 178 -8.88 -12.50 12.95
C LEU A 178 -9.34 -13.04 14.31
N LEU A 179 -10.57 -13.53 14.40
CA LEU A 179 -11.09 -14.14 15.62
C LEU A 179 -10.28 -15.38 16.04
N LYS A 180 -9.83 -16.17 15.06
CA LYS A 180 -8.95 -17.30 15.31
C LYS A 180 -7.58 -16.86 15.82
N GLU A 181 -6.99 -15.82 15.23
CA GLU A 181 -5.72 -15.24 15.71
C GLU A 181 -5.83 -14.71 17.14
N ILE A 182 -6.92 -14.00 17.46
CA ILE A 182 -7.21 -13.53 18.83
C ILE A 182 -7.32 -14.71 19.80
N SER A 183 -8.02 -15.78 19.39
CA SER A 183 -8.16 -16.99 20.21
C SER A 183 -6.84 -17.73 20.41
N GLU A 184 -5.95 -17.74 19.41
CA GLU A 184 -4.60 -18.34 19.50
C GLU A 184 -3.68 -17.55 20.43
N LEU A 185 -3.90 -16.24 20.57
CA LEU A 185 -3.17 -15.39 21.51
C LEU A 185 -3.63 -15.55 22.97
N GLU A 186 -4.65 -16.38 23.25
CA GLU A 186 -5.23 -16.58 24.59
C GLU A 186 -5.74 -15.27 25.23
N ILE A 187 -6.23 -14.33 24.41
CA ILE A 187 -6.85 -13.10 24.89
C ILE A 187 -8.35 -13.36 25.10
N PRO A 188 -8.93 -13.10 26.28
CA PRO A 188 -10.36 -13.26 26.48
C PRO A 188 -11.11 -12.23 25.64
N PHE A 189 -12.18 -12.67 24.96
CA PHE A 189 -12.93 -11.81 24.07
C PHE A 189 -14.43 -12.13 24.03
N SER A 190 -15.23 -11.11 23.75
CA SER A 190 -16.64 -11.21 23.39
C SER A 190 -16.84 -10.78 21.94
N LEU A 191 -17.77 -11.45 21.25
CA LEU A 191 -18.21 -11.05 19.91
C LEU A 191 -19.39 -10.08 20.03
N ILE A 192 -19.29 -8.90 19.41
CA ILE A 192 -20.36 -7.92 19.31
C ILE A 192 -20.87 -7.91 17.87
N ILE A 193 -22.13 -8.28 17.70
CA ILE A 193 -22.86 -8.13 16.45
C ILE A 193 -23.58 -6.79 16.52
N ASN A 194 -23.00 -5.77 15.89
CA ASN A 194 -23.49 -4.41 15.89
C ASN A 194 -24.47 -4.15 14.73
N GLN A 195 -25.23 -3.06 14.84
CA GLN A 195 -26.30 -2.68 13.91
C GLN A 195 -27.44 -3.70 13.83
N ILE A 196 -27.82 -4.29 14.97
CA ILE A 196 -28.89 -5.29 15.04
C ILE A 196 -30.28 -4.72 14.73
N ASP A 197 -30.42 -3.40 14.64
CA ASP A 197 -31.60 -2.71 14.12
C ASP A 197 -31.91 -3.07 12.65
N LYS A 198 -30.93 -3.59 11.90
CA LYS A 198 -31.11 -4.09 10.53
C LYS A 198 -31.75 -5.48 10.45
N HIS A 199 -31.94 -6.16 11.58
CA HIS A 199 -32.49 -7.51 11.60
C HIS A 199 -34.00 -7.50 11.36
N ASP A 200 -34.47 -8.36 10.44
CA ASP A 200 -35.89 -8.61 10.21
C ASP A 200 -36.25 -10.08 10.51
N ASP A 201 -37.06 -10.27 11.55
CA ASP A 201 -37.57 -11.60 11.96
C ASP A 201 -38.46 -12.24 10.89
N ALA A 202 -39.05 -11.46 9.97
CA ALA A 202 -39.85 -11.99 8.87
C ALA A 202 -39.01 -12.73 7.83
N GLU A 203 -37.75 -12.32 7.64
CA GLU A 203 -36.80 -12.97 6.73
C GLU A 203 -36.06 -14.13 7.41
N LEU A 204 -35.55 -13.89 8.62
CA LEU A 204 -34.76 -14.87 9.38
C LEU A 204 -34.95 -14.65 10.87
N SER A 205 -35.49 -15.62 11.60
CA SER A 205 -35.64 -15.52 13.06
C SER A 205 -34.29 -15.33 13.77
N MET A 206 -34.23 -14.51 14.82
CA MET A 206 -33.04 -14.31 15.64
C MET A 206 -32.42 -15.61 16.18
N GLU A 207 -33.24 -16.60 16.59
CA GLU A 207 -32.74 -17.89 17.10
C GLU A 207 -31.92 -18.65 16.03
N THR A 208 -32.43 -18.67 14.79
CA THR A 208 -31.77 -19.31 13.65
C THR A 208 -30.48 -18.58 13.29
N PHE A 209 -30.51 -17.24 13.24
CA PHE A 209 -29.33 -16.41 13.00
C PHE A 209 -28.21 -16.69 14.01
N MET A 210 -28.52 -16.64 15.30
CA MET A 210 -27.55 -16.92 16.37
C MET A 210 -27.06 -18.37 16.35
N SER A 211 -27.92 -19.33 15.97
CA SER A 211 -27.49 -20.73 15.81
C SER A 211 -26.50 -20.91 14.66
N ARG A 212 -26.65 -20.16 13.55
CA ARG A 212 -25.70 -20.20 12.43
C ARG A 212 -24.34 -19.68 12.87
N ILE A 213 -24.30 -18.51 13.51
CA ILE A 213 -23.05 -17.90 14.00
C ILE A 213 -22.31 -18.83 14.95
N ARG A 214 -22.99 -19.41 15.94
CA ARG A 214 -22.37 -20.37 16.87
C ARG A 214 -21.80 -21.59 16.16
N LYS A 215 -22.49 -22.09 15.13
CA LYS A 215 -22.01 -23.23 14.32
C LYS A 215 -20.77 -22.85 13.52
N THR A 216 -20.77 -21.67 12.90
CA THR A 216 -19.63 -21.13 12.15
C THR A 216 -18.42 -20.95 13.06
N LEU A 217 -18.55 -20.26 14.19
CA LEU A 217 -17.48 -20.14 15.19
C LEU A 217 -16.95 -21.51 15.66
N GLY A 218 -17.85 -22.47 15.88
CA GLY A 218 -17.48 -23.84 16.24
C GLY A 218 -16.66 -24.56 15.17
N HIS A 219 -16.94 -24.36 13.88
CA HIS A 219 -16.13 -24.92 12.79
C HIS A 219 -14.71 -24.32 12.75
N TRP A 220 -14.57 -23.06 13.12
CA TRP A 220 -13.27 -22.36 13.19
C TRP A 220 -12.53 -22.62 14.50
N ASN A 221 -13.12 -23.40 15.42
CA ASN A 221 -12.60 -23.66 16.77
C ASN A 221 -12.42 -22.37 17.59
N VAL A 222 -13.33 -21.42 17.42
CA VAL A 222 -13.35 -20.12 18.09
C VAL A 222 -14.45 -20.14 19.14
N THR A 223 -14.12 -19.78 20.38
CA THR A 223 -15.08 -19.78 21.50
C THR A 223 -15.06 -18.42 22.22
N PRO A 224 -15.94 -17.47 21.85
CA PRO A 224 -16.07 -16.22 22.60
C PRO A 224 -16.66 -16.49 23.99
N ALA A 225 -16.33 -15.65 24.97
CA ALA A 225 -16.95 -15.69 26.30
C ALA A 225 -18.44 -15.37 26.22
N HIS A 226 -18.77 -14.32 25.46
CA HIS A 226 -20.14 -13.89 25.19
C HIS A 226 -20.32 -13.48 23.73
N ILE A 227 -21.54 -13.63 23.22
CA ILE A 227 -21.97 -13.05 21.94
C ILE A 227 -23.10 -12.07 22.27
N PHE A 228 -22.84 -10.79 22.04
CA PHE A 228 -23.80 -9.71 22.25
C PHE A 228 -24.33 -9.19 20.92
N THR A 229 -25.58 -8.76 20.93
CA THR A 229 -26.21 -8.01 19.85
C THR A 229 -26.35 -6.56 20.28
N THR A 230 -25.94 -5.59 19.47
CA THR A 230 -25.95 -4.17 19.86
C THR A 230 -26.44 -3.28 18.73
N SER A 231 -27.02 -2.14 19.10
CA SER A 231 -27.30 -1.04 18.19
C SER A 231 -27.32 0.28 18.97
N ILE A 232 -27.05 1.38 18.28
CA ILE A 232 -27.30 2.73 18.80
C ILE A 232 -28.77 3.15 18.61
N TYR A 233 -29.52 2.40 17.81
CA TYR A 233 -30.95 2.59 17.54
C TYR A 233 -31.80 1.65 18.40
N GLU A 234 -33.11 1.95 18.50
CA GLU A 234 -34.04 1.06 19.20
C GLU A 234 -34.17 -0.28 18.48
N SER A 235 -33.91 -1.37 19.20
CA SER A 235 -34.14 -2.74 18.73
C SER A 235 -34.53 -3.63 19.90
N PRO A 236 -35.47 -4.58 19.73
CA PRO A 236 -35.82 -5.54 20.78
C PRO A 236 -34.67 -6.48 21.14
N TYR A 237 -33.66 -6.58 20.27
CA TYR A 237 -32.47 -7.41 20.45
C TYR A 237 -31.25 -6.58 20.85
N ASN A 238 -31.43 -5.35 21.33
CA ASN A 238 -30.30 -4.53 21.74
C ASN A 238 -29.80 -4.92 23.13
N GLU A 239 -28.54 -5.34 23.24
CA GLU A 239 -27.89 -5.85 24.45
C GLU A 239 -26.72 -4.97 24.93
N VAL A 240 -26.69 -3.68 24.56
CA VAL A 240 -25.64 -2.74 25.03
C VAL A 240 -25.56 -2.68 26.56
N ALA A 241 -26.69 -2.77 27.27
CA ALA A 241 -26.70 -2.77 28.73
C ALA A 241 -25.92 -3.97 29.31
N GLN A 242 -26.06 -5.15 28.68
CA GLN A 242 -25.34 -6.37 29.06
C GLN A 242 -23.84 -6.26 28.78
N VAL A 243 -23.44 -5.50 27.74
CA VAL A 243 -22.02 -5.17 27.50
C VAL A 243 -21.46 -4.32 28.64
N SER A 244 -22.23 -3.32 29.12
CA SER A 244 -21.83 -2.48 30.26
C SER A 244 -21.76 -3.28 31.58
N GLU A 245 -22.71 -4.21 31.81
CA GLU A 245 -22.68 -5.14 32.94
C GLU A 245 -21.45 -6.05 32.90
N GLU A 246 -21.07 -6.55 31.73
CA GLU A 246 -19.87 -7.37 31.54
C GLU A 246 -18.59 -6.59 31.84
N ILE A 247 -18.47 -5.36 31.34
CA ILE A 247 -17.33 -4.46 31.66
C ILE A 247 -17.24 -4.26 33.18
N SER A 248 -18.36 -3.99 33.83
CA SER A 248 -18.43 -3.78 35.28
C SER A 248 -18.03 -5.04 36.07
N SER A 249 -18.44 -6.22 35.60
CA SER A 249 -18.05 -7.53 36.15
C SER A 249 -16.54 -7.76 36.03
N ILE A 250 -15.94 -7.42 34.88
CA ILE A 250 -14.49 -7.51 34.66
C ILE A 250 -13.74 -6.53 35.56
N GLU A 251 -14.24 -5.30 35.72
CA GLU A 251 -13.69 -4.31 36.66
C GLU A 251 -13.74 -4.77 38.13
N GLU A 252 -14.78 -5.51 38.53
CA GLU A 252 -14.87 -6.14 39.86
C GLU A 252 -13.82 -7.23 40.07
N ASN A 253 -13.51 -7.99 39.02
CA ASN A 253 -12.52 -9.07 39.02
C ASN A 253 -11.16 -8.65 38.44
N ARG A 254 -10.89 -7.35 38.38
CA ARG A 254 -9.67 -6.75 37.81
C ARG A 254 -8.35 -7.45 38.20
N PRO A 255 -8.10 -7.85 39.46
CA PRO A 255 -6.86 -8.52 39.83
C PRO A 255 -6.61 -9.85 39.10
N ASP A 256 -7.66 -10.58 38.73
CA ASP A 256 -7.54 -11.86 38.04
C ASP A 256 -7.18 -11.64 36.56
N TYR A 257 -7.86 -10.71 35.88
CA TYR A 257 -7.53 -10.31 34.50
C TYR A 257 -6.14 -9.69 34.38
N GLU A 258 -5.70 -8.88 35.36
CA GLU A 258 -4.34 -8.36 35.41
C GLU A 258 -3.29 -9.47 35.55
N ALA A 259 -3.56 -10.50 36.37
CA ALA A 259 -2.67 -11.64 36.52
C ALA A 259 -2.57 -12.46 35.23
N GLU A 260 -3.70 -12.75 34.59
CA GLU A 260 -3.75 -13.44 33.29
C GLU A 260 -3.02 -12.64 32.20
N TYR A 261 -3.26 -11.34 32.13
CA TYR A 261 -2.54 -10.43 31.23
C TYR A 261 -1.02 -10.49 31.46
N HIS A 262 -0.57 -10.39 32.71
CA HIS A 262 0.86 -10.40 33.04
C HIS A 262 1.54 -11.71 32.64
N GLU A 263 0.92 -12.87 32.91
CA GLU A 263 1.47 -14.16 32.47
C GLU A 263 1.52 -14.27 30.95
N ARG A 264 0.44 -13.85 30.28
CA ARG A 264 0.31 -13.92 28.82
C ARG A 264 1.32 -13.01 28.13
N ILE A 265 1.48 -11.77 28.55
CA ILE A 265 2.39 -10.81 27.90
C ILE A 265 3.85 -11.21 28.09
N ILE A 266 4.25 -11.68 29.28
CA ILE A 266 5.61 -12.20 29.53
C ILE A 266 5.87 -13.40 28.61
N ARG A 267 4.97 -14.38 28.59
CA ARG A 267 5.10 -15.59 27.76
C ARG A 267 5.18 -15.24 26.27
N ASN A 268 4.34 -14.30 25.80
CA ASN A 268 4.32 -13.88 24.40
C ASN A 268 5.64 -13.21 24.00
N ILE A 269 6.14 -12.29 24.83
CA ILE A 269 7.42 -11.60 24.58
C ILE A 269 8.59 -12.59 24.65
N GLU A 270 8.63 -13.48 25.64
CA GLU A 270 9.64 -14.55 25.73
C GLU A 270 9.62 -15.42 24.47
N HIS A 271 8.45 -15.87 24.03
CA HIS A 271 8.30 -16.71 22.85
C HIS A 271 8.72 -16.00 21.56
N ARG A 272 8.29 -14.75 21.36
CA ARG A 272 8.67 -13.94 20.19
C ARG A 272 10.17 -13.66 20.15
N GLN A 273 10.77 -13.36 21.30
CA GLN A 273 12.21 -13.14 21.38
C GLN A 273 12.98 -14.43 21.11
N LEU A 274 12.53 -15.56 21.69
CA LEU A 274 13.14 -16.86 21.47
C LEU A 274 13.10 -17.22 19.98
N GLN A 275 11.93 -17.09 19.34
CA GLN A 275 11.76 -17.35 17.91
C GLN A 275 12.68 -16.44 17.06
N TYR A 276 12.77 -15.16 17.38
CA TYR A 276 13.67 -14.21 16.70
C TYR A 276 15.15 -14.64 16.80
N LEU A 277 15.58 -15.07 17.99
CA LEU A 277 16.96 -15.50 18.22
C LEU A 277 17.27 -16.86 17.58
N GLU A 278 16.35 -17.82 17.66
CA GLU A 278 16.47 -19.13 16.99
C GLU A 278 16.57 -18.97 15.48
N ASP A 279 15.74 -18.10 14.87
CA ASP A 279 15.82 -17.80 13.45
C ASP A 279 17.18 -17.15 13.10
N ALA A 280 17.63 -16.16 13.88
CA ALA A 280 18.93 -15.53 13.68
C ALA A 280 20.11 -16.52 13.81
N ALA A 281 20.05 -17.43 14.79
CA ALA A 281 21.06 -18.48 14.97
C ALA A 281 21.07 -19.42 13.77
N LYS A 282 19.89 -19.86 13.30
CA LYS A 282 19.75 -20.78 12.16
C LYS A 282 20.29 -20.18 10.85
N ASP A 283 20.14 -18.88 10.65
CA ASP A 283 20.71 -18.20 9.48
C ASP A 283 22.25 -18.18 9.53
N MET A 284 22.83 -17.95 10.71
CA MET A 284 24.28 -18.06 10.90
C MET A 284 24.76 -19.51 10.74
N GLU A 285 24.05 -20.50 11.28
CA GLU A 285 24.34 -21.92 11.10
C GLU A 285 24.34 -22.33 9.62
N SER A 286 23.37 -21.84 8.85
CA SER A 286 23.31 -22.07 7.40
C SER A 286 24.48 -21.44 6.66
N SER A 287 24.96 -20.28 7.10
CA SER A 287 26.14 -19.64 6.50
C SER A 287 27.45 -20.39 6.81
N LEU A 288 27.48 -21.07 7.96
CA LEU A 288 28.61 -21.89 8.43
C LEU A 288 28.52 -23.37 7.98
N GLU A 289 27.49 -23.73 7.21
CA GLU A 289 27.21 -25.10 6.75
C GLU A 289 27.13 -26.13 7.90
N LEU A 290 26.61 -25.72 9.06
CA LEU A 290 26.48 -26.59 10.22
C LEU A 290 25.28 -27.55 10.07
N PRO A 291 25.44 -28.87 10.31
CA PRO A 291 24.38 -29.85 10.13
C PRO A 291 23.34 -29.84 11.27
N ASP A 292 23.75 -29.43 12.48
CA ASP A 292 22.92 -29.35 13.69
C ASP A 292 23.30 -28.09 14.49
N THR A 293 22.37 -27.59 15.31
CA THR A 293 22.61 -26.45 16.23
C THR A 293 23.69 -26.82 17.25
N PRO A 294 24.83 -26.12 17.26
CA PRO A 294 25.92 -26.41 18.18
C PRO A 294 25.61 -25.90 19.60
N THR A 295 26.22 -26.52 20.61
CA THR A 295 26.21 -25.94 21.96
C THR A 295 27.13 -24.73 22.03
N VAL A 296 26.89 -23.83 23.00
CA VAL A 296 27.77 -22.67 23.26
C VAL A 296 29.23 -23.13 23.44
N GLU A 297 29.45 -24.24 24.16
CA GLU A 297 30.78 -24.84 24.37
C GLU A 297 31.45 -25.28 23.05
N ALA A 298 30.70 -25.90 22.13
CA ALA A 298 31.25 -26.32 20.84
C ALA A 298 31.62 -25.12 19.96
N VAL A 299 30.82 -24.04 20.01
CA VAL A 299 31.14 -22.78 19.32
C VAL A 299 32.40 -22.13 19.90
N GLU A 300 32.56 -22.13 21.23
CA GLU A 300 33.77 -21.61 21.90
C GLU A 300 35.04 -22.35 21.49
N GLU A 301 34.99 -23.68 21.39
CA GLU A 301 36.11 -24.49 20.89
C GLU A 301 36.49 -24.10 19.47
N GLN A 302 35.49 -23.86 18.61
CA GLN A 302 35.71 -23.48 17.21
C GLN A 302 36.27 -22.06 17.07
N ILE A 303 35.79 -21.11 17.88
CA ILE A 303 36.37 -19.75 17.99
C ILE A 303 37.86 -19.85 18.37
N THR A 304 38.17 -20.64 19.40
CA THR A 304 39.55 -20.84 19.87
C THR A 304 40.43 -21.44 18.76
N TYR A 305 39.90 -22.38 17.98
CA TYR A 305 40.62 -22.95 16.83
C TYR A 305 40.92 -21.90 15.75
N LEU A 306 39.92 -21.07 15.40
CA LEU A 306 40.05 -20.03 14.37
C LEU A 306 41.02 -18.91 14.79
N GLU A 307 40.98 -18.48 16.05
CA GLU A 307 41.93 -17.52 16.62
C GLU A 307 43.37 -18.05 16.52
N ASN A 308 43.59 -19.31 16.90
CA ASN A 308 44.91 -19.95 16.75
C ASN A 308 45.32 -20.07 15.27
N ALA A 309 44.39 -20.29 14.34
CA ALA A 309 44.68 -20.36 12.92
C ALA A 309 45.09 -18.99 12.34
N LEU A 310 44.45 -17.90 12.80
CA LEU A 310 44.80 -16.52 12.44
C LEU A 310 46.18 -16.12 12.96
N ASP A 311 46.47 -16.42 14.24
CA ASP A 311 47.80 -16.18 14.84
C ASP A 311 48.91 -16.88 14.03
N ASN A 312 48.68 -18.14 13.63
CA ASN A 312 49.63 -18.89 12.79
C ASN A 312 49.77 -18.28 11.38
N ASN A 313 48.70 -17.74 10.80
CA ASN A 313 48.73 -17.07 9.50
C ASN A 313 49.55 -15.78 9.54
N GLU A 314 49.36 -14.98 10.58
CA GLU A 314 50.12 -13.74 10.79
C GLU A 314 51.63 -14.03 10.92
N ILE A 315 51.99 -15.06 11.69
CA ILE A 315 53.38 -15.53 11.81
C ILE A 315 53.94 -15.95 10.45
N ALA A 316 53.19 -16.71 9.65
CA ALA A 316 53.62 -17.12 8.31
C ALA A 316 53.85 -15.91 7.38
N ARG A 317 52.95 -14.91 7.40
CA ARG A 317 53.08 -13.67 6.62
C ARG A 317 54.29 -12.82 7.06
N LEU A 318 54.58 -12.76 8.37
CA LEU A 318 55.77 -12.09 8.87
C LEU A 318 57.04 -12.78 8.35
N HIS A 319 57.05 -14.11 8.24
CA HIS A 319 58.18 -14.85 7.66
C HIS A 319 58.40 -14.63 6.16
N GLU A 320 57.35 -14.29 5.40
CA GLU A 320 57.47 -13.96 3.97
C GLU A 320 58.14 -12.60 3.73
N ASN A 321 58.05 -11.66 4.67
CA ASN A 321 58.65 -10.33 4.57
C ASN A 321 59.64 -10.07 5.72
N GLN A 322 60.93 -10.28 5.44
CA GLN A 322 62.01 -10.05 6.39
C GLN A 322 62.02 -8.64 7.00
N GLU A 323 61.59 -7.60 6.27
CA GLU A 323 61.57 -6.22 6.77
C GLU A 323 60.40 -5.99 7.74
N ALA A 324 59.25 -6.64 7.48
CA ALA A 324 58.10 -6.64 8.38
C ALA A 324 58.39 -7.40 9.69
N LEU A 325 58.97 -8.60 9.59
CA LEU A 325 59.41 -9.38 10.76
C LEU A 325 60.41 -8.59 11.61
N ARG A 326 61.42 -7.99 10.96
CA ARG A 326 62.44 -7.18 11.63
C ARG A 326 61.80 -5.99 12.37
N SER A 327 60.85 -5.31 11.74
CA SER A 327 60.15 -4.18 12.35
C SER A 327 59.28 -4.61 13.53
N HIS A 328 58.56 -5.73 13.40
CA HIS A 328 57.73 -6.30 14.46
C HIS A 328 58.58 -6.68 15.68
N VAL A 329 59.65 -7.46 15.48
CA VAL A 329 60.57 -7.84 16.56
C VAL A 329 61.20 -6.62 17.22
N GLN A 330 61.62 -5.62 16.45
CA GLN A 330 62.22 -4.40 16.99
C GLN A 330 61.23 -3.62 17.87
N SER A 331 59.95 -3.56 17.49
CA SER A 331 58.89 -2.95 18.30
C SER A 331 58.66 -3.73 19.59
N SER A 332 58.48 -5.05 19.49
CA SER A 332 58.23 -5.93 20.63
C SER A 332 59.39 -5.94 21.63
N LEU A 333 60.64 -5.91 21.17
CA LEU A 333 61.82 -5.77 22.02
C LEU A 333 61.85 -4.44 22.78
N LYS A 334 61.44 -3.35 22.14
CA LYS A 334 61.35 -2.04 22.79
C LYS A 334 60.32 -2.05 23.91
N ASP A 335 59.19 -2.72 23.70
CA ASP A 335 58.13 -2.83 24.71
C ASP A 335 58.56 -3.71 25.89
N ILE A 336 59.24 -4.83 25.64
CA ILE A 336 59.82 -5.69 26.69
C ILE A 336 60.76 -4.87 27.58
N VAL A 337 61.71 -4.13 27.01
CA VAL A 337 62.65 -3.34 27.81
C VAL A 337 61.94 -2.19 28.53
N THR A 338 61.01 -1.51 27.87
CA THR A 338 60.31 -0.36 28.46
C THR A 338 59.52 -0.80 29.70
N ASN A 339 58.84 -1.95 29.62
CA ASN A 339 58.00 -2.48 30.70
C ASN A 339 58.77 -3.30 31.76
N SER A 340 60.00 -3.71 31.49
CA SER A 340 60.84 -4.48 32.43
C SER A 340 61.17 -3.73 33.73
N TYR A 341 61.14 -4.42 34.87
CA TYR A 341 61.51 -3.86 36.17
C TYR A 341 62.98 -4.15 36.50
N LEU A 342 63.90 -3.45 35.82
CA LEU A 342 65.35 -3.70 35.90
C LEU A 342 66.02 -3.32 37.23
N TYR A 343 65.36 -2.51 38.07
CA TYR A 343 65.99 -1.94 39.27
C TYR A 343 65.29 -2.32 40.58
N PRO A 344 65.26 -3.60 40.97
CA PRO A 344 64.93 -3.99 42.33
C PRO A 344 65.83 -3.29 43.36
N HIS A 345 65.39 -3.27 44.63
CA HIS A 345 66.07 -2.55 45.70
C HIS A 345 67.58 -2.87 45.79
N GLN A 346 67.97 -4.13 45.61
CA GLN A 346 69.37 -4.57 45.67
C GLN A 346 70.23 -3.95 44.56
N VAL A 347 69.74 -4.00 43.31
CA VAL A 347 70.39 -3.37 42.14
C VAL A 347 70.47 -1.87 42.30
N LYS A 348 69.36 -1.22 42.68
CA LYS A 348 69.31 0.23 42.91
C LYS A 348 70.31 0.67 43.99
N THR A 349 70.40 -0.09 45.08
CA THR A 349 71.35 0.18 46.16
C THR A 349 72.80 0.02 45.69
N ALA A 350 73.10 -0.99 44.87
CA ALA A 350 74.43 -1.19 44.30
C ALA A 350 74.83 -0.01 43.39
N ILE A 351 73.92 0.45 42.52
CA ILE A 351 74.12 1.60 41.64
C ILE A 351 74.29 2.90 42.45
N GLU A 352 73.44 3.15 43.45
CA GLU A 352 73.57 4.32 44.33
C GLU A 352 74.91 4.34 45.06
N THR A 353 75.38 3.17 45.52
CA THR A 353 76.67 3.05 46.22
C THR A 353 77.83 3.32 45.26
N TYR A 354 77.78 2.78 44.04
CA TYR A 354 78.75 3.08 42.99
C TYR A 354 78.81 4.58 42.68
N LEU A 355 77.66 5.23 42.48
CA LEU A 355 77.60 6.67 42.21
C LEU A 355 78.14 7.50 43.39
N LYS A 356 77.89 7.10 44.64
CA LYS A 356 78.47 7.75 45.84
C LYS A 356 79.99 7.62 45.90
N VAL A 357 80.54 6.50 45.44
CA VAL A 357 82.00 6.31 45.34
C VAL A 357 82.56 7.22 44.24
N CYS A 358 81.90 7.29 43.07
CA CYS A 358 82.29 8.16 41.95
C CYS A 358 82.21 9.66 42.31
N ALA A 359 81.17 10.08 43.05
CA ALA A 359 81.01 11.45 43.52
C ALA A 359 81.98 11.83 44.68
N GLY A 360 82.77 10.87 45.17
CA GLY A 360 83.74 11.09 46.25
C GLY A 360 83.14 11.19 47.65
N GLU A 361 81.85 10.85 47.82
CA GLU A 361 81.14 10.78 49.11
C GLU A 361 81.59 9.56 49.94
N ILE A 362 81.99 8.47 49.27
CA ILE A 362 82.60 7.29 49.87
C ILE A 362 84.08 7.24 49.47
N GLN A 363 84.99 7.42 50.44
CA GLN A 363 86.44 7.41 50.22
C GLN A 363 87.12 6.23 50.93
N PRO A 364 88.21 5.68 50.34
CA PRO A 364 88.97 4.61 50.98
C PRO A 364 89.71 5.11 52.24
N GLY A 365 89.68 4.34 53.34
CA GLY A 365 90.35 4.69 54.59
C GLY A 365 91.90 4.67 54.52
N GLY A 366 92.55 5.65 55.17
CA GLY A 366 94.00 5.73 55.38
C GLY A 366 94.75 6.81 54.56
N LEU A 367 95.94 7.23 55.04
CA LEU A 367 96.66 8.43 54.57
C LEU A 367 97.57 8.24 53.33
N PHE A 368 97.73 7.03 52.77
CA PHE A 368 98.61 6.77 51.61
C PHE A 368 97.89 5.98 50.48
N GLY A 369 98.15 6.38 49.22
CA GLY A 369 97.70 5.68 48.01
C GLY A 369 96.28 6.00 47.51
N LYS A 370 95.74 7.20 47.80
CA LYS A 370 94.33 7.55 47.55
C LYS A 370 93.82 7.30 46.13
N LYS A 371 94.53 7.71 45.07
CA LYS A 371 94.07 7.50 43.67
C LYS A 371 93.91 6.02 43.31
N LYS A 372 94.92 5.20 43.60
CA LYS A 372 94.88 3.75 43.28
C LYS A 372 93.82 2.99 44.08
N LYS A 373 93.62 3.36 45.35
CA LYS A 373 92.58 2.77 46.20
C LYS A 373 91.18 3.22 45.82
N THR A 374 91.01 4.47 45.35
CA THR A 374 89.70 4.97 44.89
C THR A 374 89.30 4.26 43.61
N GLN A 375 90.23 4.08 42.66
CA GLN A 375 89.96 3.30 41.45
C GLN A 375 89.59 1.85 41.77
N ALA A 376 90.35 1.18 42.66
CA ALA A 376 90.03 -0.19 43.07
C ALA A 376 88.63 -0.30 43.73
N LEU A 377 88.21 0.73 44.48
CA LEU A 377 86.88 0.78 45.10
C LEU A 377 85.77 1.02 44.07
N ILE A 378 86.02 1.85 43.05
CA ILE A 378 85.12 2.04 41.90
C ILE A 378 84.95 0.71 41.16
N ASP A 379 86.06 0.02 40.85
CA ASP A 379 86.05 -1.26 40.14
C ASP A 379 85.32 -2.35 40.97
N GLU A 380 85.50 -2.38 42.29
CA GLU A 380 84.78 -3.30 43.19
C GLU A 380 83.26 -3.08 43.13
N HIS A 381 82.82 -1.83 43.25
CA HIS A 381 81.38 -1.50 43.21
C HIS A 381 80.79 -1.64 41.81
N ARG A 382 81.58 -1.43 40.75
CA ARG A 382 81.20 -1.70 39.36
C ARG A 382 80.87 -3.18 39.16
N ASN A 383 81.77 -4.06 39.59
CA ASN A 383 81.55 -5.52 39.56
C ASN A 383 80.31 -5.93 40.36
N LYS A 384 80.08 -5.27 41.51
CA LYS A 384 78.92 -5.55 42.36
C LYS A 384 77.58 -5.22 41.66
N ILE A 385 77.52 -4.18 40.83
CA ILE A 385 76.32 -3.92 40.01
C ILE A 385 76.04 -5.12 39.11
N GLY A 386 77.07 -5.63 38.43
CA GLY A 386 76.95 -6.79 37.54
C GLY A 386 76.39 -8.02 38.25
N SER A 387 76.92 -8.36 39.43
CA SER A 387 76.46 -9.54 40.19
C SER A 387 75.01 -9.44 40.67
N GLU A 388 74.49 -8.22 40.87
CA GLU A 388 73.13 -7.99 41.37
C GLU A 388 72.11 -7.86 40.23
N ILE A 389 72.52 -7.33 39.07
CA ILE A 389 71.60 -7.08 37.94
C ILE A 389 71.47 -8.28 36.99
N ASP A 390 72.49 -9.14 36.89
CA ASP A 390 72.45 -10.32 36.02
C ASP A 390 71.25 -11.25 36.27
N PRO A 391 70.90 -11.61 37.53
CA PRO A 391 69.70 -12.42 37.80
C PRO A 391 68.40 -11.74 37.37
N VAL A 392 68.35 -10.40 37.43
CA VAL A 392 67.19 -9.61 36.98
C VAL A 392 67.11 -9.62 35.45
N LEU A 393 68.25 -9.48 34.75
CA LEU A 393 68.30 -9.57 33.29
C LEU A 393 67.88 -10.96 32.78
N GLN A 394 68.16 -12.03 33.53
CA GLN A 394 67.69 -13.37 33.16
C GLN A 394 66.16 -13.48 33.17
N THR A 395 65.50 -12.89 34.16
CA THR A 395 64.05 -13.01 34.36
C THR A 395 63.25 -11.96 33.59
N GLU A 396 63.69 -10.71 33.62
CA GLU A 396 62.97 -9.56 33.06
C GLU A 396 63.27 -9.31 31.58
N ILE A 397 64.37 -9.87 31.04
CA ILE A 397 64.79 -9.66 29.64
C ILE A 397 64.93 -11.00 28.91
N ASN A 398 65.81 -11.90 29.35
CA ASN A 398 66.11 -13.12 28.58
C ASN A 398 64.88 -14.02 28.44
N ALA A 399 64.10 -14.24 29.49
CA ALA A 399 62.90 -15.08 29.41
C ALA A 399 61.83 -14.49 28.46
N PRO A 400 61.42 -13.20 28.57
CA PRO A 400 60.47 -12.60 27.61
C PRO A 400 60.98 -12.56 26.17
N VAL A 401 62.27 -12.28 25.95
CA VAL A 401 62.85 -12.24 24.59
C VAL A 401 62.87 -13.63 23.96
N ASN A 402 63.21 -14.67 24.72
CA ASN A 402 63.15 -16.04 24.21
C ASN A 402 61.71 -16.50 23.97
N ALA A 403 60.76 -16.11 24.82
CA ALA A 403 59.33 -16.39 24.59
C ALA A 403 58.79 -15.69 23.33
N LEU A 404 59.26 -14.48 23.03
CA LEU A 404 58.94 -13.77 21.78
C LEU A 404 59.48 -14.52 20.56
N PHE A 405 60.74 -14.95 20.59
CA PHE A 405 61.32 -15.71 19.48
C PHE A 405 60.64 -17.07 19.28
N ASP A 406 60.30 -17.76 20.38
CA ASP A 406 59.56 -19.02 20.33
C ASP A 406 58.15 -18.83 19.76
N LYS A 407 57.44 -17.77 20.18
CA LYS A 407 56.12 -17.42 19.61
C LYS A 407 56.19 -17.16 18.11
N LEU A 408 57.28 -16.55 17.63
CA LEU A 408 57.50 -16.31 16.20
C LEU A 408 58.05 -17.55 15.46
N GLY A 409 58.21 -18.70 16.11
CA GLY A 409 58.73 -19.91 15.46
C GLY A 409 60.18 -19.81 15.01
N LEU A 410 60.99 -18.97 15.67
CA LEU A 410 62.42 -18.83 15.44
C LEU A 410 63.20 -19.78 16.34
N GLU A 411 63.82 -20.81 15.75
CA GLU A 411 64.54 -21.86 16.45
C GLU A 411 66.06 -21.62 16.43
N GLY A 412 66.73 -21.90 17.55
CA GLY A 412 68.18 -21.79 17.67
C GLY A 412 68.64 -21.72 19.13
N GLU A 413 69.89 -21.30 19.34
CA GLU A 413 70.42 -21.13 20.70
C GLU A 413 69.64 -20.03 21.46
N PRO A 414 69.31 -20.22 22.75
CA PRO A 414 68.59 -19.22 23.52
C PRO A 414 69.34 -17.90 23.58
N PHE A 415 68.64 -16.79 23.40
CA PHE A 415 69.18 -15.47 23.63
C PHE A 415 69.61 -15.31 25.09
N ARG A 416 70.86 -14.88 25.29
CA ARG A 416 71.44 -14.66 26.61
C ARG A 416 72.14 -13.32 26.66
N TYR A 417 71.46 -12.32 27.20
CA TYR A 417 72.07 -11.07 27.59
C TYR A 417 72.69 -11.21 28.99
N HIS A 418 73.92 -10.72 29.13
CA HIS A 418 74.63 -10.57 30.39
C HIS A 418 75.01 -9.11 30.54
N TRP A 419 75.15 -8.66 31.79
CA TRP A 419 75.53 -7.30 32.13
C TRP A 419 76.77 -6.85 31.36
N ASN A 420 76.60 -5.75 30.62
CA ASN A 420 77.68 -5.12 29.88
C ASN A 420 78.09 -3.85 30.60
N GLU A 421 79.27 -3.86 31.23
CA GLU A 421 79.75 -2.71 32.01
C GLU A 421 79.96 -1.43 31.18
N ASP A 422 80.07 -1.54 29.86
CA ASP A 422 80.26 -0.40 28.94
C ASP A 422 79.00 0.47 28.81
N VAL A 423 77.84 -0.01 29.30
CA VAL A 423 76.59 0.80 29.33
C VAL A 423 76.55 1.79 30.50
N LEU A 424 77.51 1.70 31.44
CA LEU A 424 77.65 2.67 32.53
C LEU A 424 78.11 4.01 31.98
N ILE A 425 77.53 5.09 32.51
CA ILE A 425 77.73 6.44 31.99
C ILE A 425 78.73 7.15 32.92
N GLU A 426 79.91 7.47 32.39
CA GLU A 426 80.91 8.26 33.13
C GLU A 426 80.61 9.76 33.00
N GLU A 427 80.10 10.39 34.08
CA GLU A 427 79.89 11.84 34.17
C GLU A 427 80.69 12.42 35.37
N GLU A 428 81.41 13.53 35.19
CA GLU A 428 82.09 14.23 36.30
C GLU A 428 81.05 14.90 37.22
N MET A 429 80.98 14.47 38.48
CA MET A 429 80.00 14.94 39.46
C MET A 429 80.63 15.50 40.74
N THR A 430 79.93 16.46 41.36
CA THR A 430 80.35 17.10 42.63
C THR A 430 79.37 16.91 43.81
N THR A 431 78.10 16.52 43.61
CA THR A 431 77.13 16.20 44.70
C THR A 431 76.00 15.25 44.22
N LEU A 432 75.62 14.24 45.01
CA LEU A 432 74.54 13.29 44.66
C LEU A 432 73.16 13.75 45.18
N SER A 433 72.20 13.99 44.27
CA SER A 433 70.79 14.24 44.64
C SER A 433 69.88 13.08 44.22
N SER A 434 68.73 12.91 44.88
CA SER A 434 67.75 11.88 44.52
C SER A 434 67.23 12.04 43.09
N ALA A 435 67.05 13.28 42.63
CA ALA A 435 66.68 13.59 41.25
C ALA A 435 67.76 13.17 40.23
N TYR A 436 69.03 13.30 40.58
CA TYR A 436 70.13 12.84 39.73
C TYR A 436 70.17 11.32 39.61
N VAL A 437 70.01 10.59 40.73
CA VAL A 437 69.97 9.11 40.70
C VAL A 437 68.85 8.62 39.79
N MET A 438 67.65 9.21 39.85
CA MET A 438 66.55 8.83 38.96
C MET A 438 66.86 9.10 37.49
N ASN A 439 67.39 10.29 37.17
CA ASN A 439 67.79 10.62 35.79
C ASN A 439 68.92 9.69 35.28
N TYR A 440 69.87 9.34 36.14
CA TYR A 440 70.92 8.38 35.80
C TYR A 440 70.34 6.98 35.53
N LEU A 441 69.43 6.49 36.36
CA LEU A 441 68.75 5.21 36.14
C LEU A 441 67.93 5.21 34.85
N ASP A 442 67.25 6.30 34.51
CA ASP A 442 66.50 6.42 33.24
C ASP A 442 67.44 6.40 32.03
N LYS A 443 68.56 7.16 32.08
CA LYS A 443 69.58 7.13 31.02
C LYS A 443 70.21 5.74 30.90
N LEU A 444 70.50 5.10 32.03
CA LEU A 444 71.06 3.76 32.08
C LEU A 444 70.08 2.72 31.51
N LYS A 445 68.79 2.81 31.81
CA LYS A 445 67.75 1.91 31.26
C LYS A 445 67.67 2.04 29.74
N ARG A 446 67.77 3.26 29.21
CA ARG A 446 67.83 3.48 27.76
C ARG A 446 69.10 2.92 27.13
N ALA A 447 70.26 3.07 27.78
CA ALA A 447 71.53 2.53 27.29
C ALA A 447 71.53 0.98 27.28
N ILE A 448 71.06 0.36 28.38
CA ILE A 448 70.84 -1.08 28.48
C ILE A 448 69.86 -1.54 27.40
N GLY A 449 68.75 -0.83 27.22
CA GLY A 449 67.76 -1.15 26.20
C GLY A 449 68.29 -1.11 24.77
N ALA A 450 69.04 -0.07 24.43
CA ALA A 450 69.66 0.03 23.11
C ALA A 450 70.65 -1.12 22.86
N ASP A 451 71.43 -1.53 23.86
CA ASP A 451 72.36 -2.66 23.74
C ASP A 451 71.61 -4.01 23.65
N ILE A 452 70.55 -4.22 24.43
CA ILE A 452 69.69 -5.41 24.35
C ILE A 452 69.04 -5.50 22.98
N THR A 453 68.38 -4.44 22.51
CA THR A 453 67.71 -4.44 21.19
C THR A 453 68.73 -4.74 20.09
N ARG A 454 69.90 -4.10 20.09
CA ARG A 454 70.93 -4.37 19.10
C ARG A 454 71.39 -5.84 19.12
N ARG A 455 71.70 -6.38 20.30
CA ARG A 455 72.19 -7.77 20.43
C ARG A 455 71.12 -8.81 20.14
N ALA A 456 69.86 -8.56 20.52
CA ALA A 456 68.74 -9.45 20.22
C ALA A 456 68.42 -9.45 18.72
N MET A 457 68.51 -8.30 18.05
CA MET A 457 68.34 -8.20 16.59
C MET A 457 69.51 -8.84 15.82
N ASP A 458 70.73 -8.75 16.34
CA ASP A 458 71.88 -9.48 15.78
C ASP A 458 71.72 -11.00 16.01
N HIS A 459 71.24 -11.42 17.18
CA HIS A 459 70.96 -12.83 17.52
C HIS A 459 69.88 -13.43 16.63
N MET A 460 68.81 -12.67 16.35
CA MET A 460 67.71 -13.07 15.47
C MET A 460 68.18 -13.46 14.06
N GLN A 461 69.25 -12.84 13.54
CA GLN A 461 69.81 -13.18 12.22
C GLN A 461 70.43 -14.57 12.16
N GLY A 462 70.74 -15.17 13.32
CA GLY A 462 71.30 -16.52 13.44
C GLY A 462 70.28 -17.59 13.82
N LEU A 463 68.98 -17.25 13.90
CA LEU A 463 67.90 -18.19 14.19
C LEU A 463 67.27 -18.70 12.88
N ASP A 464 66.89 -19.97 12.86
CA ASP A 464 66.22 -20.60 11.74
C ASP A 464 64.69 -20.53 11.90
N ILE A 465 63.98 -20.33 10.79
CA ILE A 465 62.50 -20.33 10.79
C ILE A 465 62.02 -21.79 10.78
N ARG A 466 61.15 -22.15 11.72
CA ARG A 466 60.46 -23.44 11.73
C ARG A 466 59.48 -23.52 10.56
N THR A 467 59.65 -24.49 9.66
CA THR A 467 58.81 -24.64 8.47
C THR A 467 57.34 -24.92 8.85
N GLN A 468 56.44 -23.98 8.52
CA GLN A 468 54.99 -24.16 8.65
C GLN A 468 54.31 -24.21 7.27
N SER A 469 53.20 -24.96 7.22
CA SER A 469 52.39 -25.23 6.03
C SER A 469 51.69 -23.97 5.49
N GLN A 470 51.33 -24.01 4.20
CA GLN A 470 50.74 -22.89 3.45
C GLN A 470 49.57 -22.19 4.15
N ALA A 471 49.61 -20.86 4.10
CA ALA A 471 48.58 -19.95 4.62
C ALA A 471 47.26 -20.09 3.84
N ALA A 472 46.16 -20.26 4.58
CA ALA A 472 44.80 -19.99 4.08
C ALA A 472 44.57 -18.47 3.94
N SER A 473 43.51 -18.05 3.27
CA SER A 473 43.16 -16.62 3.14
C SER A 473 42.78 -16.03 4.51
N SER A 474 43.57 -15.09 5.06
CA SER A 474 43.33 -14.41 6.35
C SER A 474 41.91 -13.83 6.43
N LYS A 475 41.42 -13.29 5.31
CA LYS A 475 40.13 -12.63 5.23
C LYS A 475 38.95 -13.58 5.45
N GLU A 476 39.05 -14.79 4.92
CA GLU A 476 37.99 -15.80 5.04
C GLU A 476 37.91 -16.37 6.47
N LEU A 477 39.06 -16.51 7.14
CA LEU A 477 39.14 -16.89 8.54
C LEU A 477 38.59 -15.80 9.47
N GLU A 478 38.86 -14.52 9.19
CA GLU A 478 38.32 -13.38 9.92
C GLU A 478 36.78 -13.31 9.79
N GLU A 479 36.25 -13.40 8.57
CA GLU A 479 34.81 -13.40 8.30
C GLU A 479 34.10 -14.60 8.98
N THR A 480 34.74 -15.78 8.98
CA THR A 480 34.23 -16.98 9.65
C THR A 480 34.26 -16.82 11.18
N LEU A 481 35.32 -16.24 11.75
CA LEU A 481 35.45 -16.00 13.19
C LEU A 481 34.38 -15.01 13.70
N GLU A 482 34.15 -13.91 12.98
CA GLU A 482 33.10 -12.94 13.30
C GLU A 482 31.71 -13.58 13.32
N THR A 483 31.46 -14.50 12.38
CA THR A 483 30.19 -15.24 12.30
C THR A 483 30.02 -16.20 13.49
N TYR A 484 31.05 -16.96 13.87
CA TYR A 484 30.98 -17.82 15.07
C TYR A 484 30.85 -17.02 16.37
N GLN A 485 31.51 -15.85 16.48
CA GLN A 485 31.36 -14.96 17.64
C GLN A 485 29.91 -14.42 17.76
N SER A 486 29.30 -14.07 16.63
CA SER A 486 27.90 -13.63 16.58
C SER A 486 26.92 -14.78 16.90
N LEU A 487 27.19 -15.99 16.40
CA LEU A 487 26.42 -17.19 16.72
C LEU A 487 26.49 -17.51 18.21
N LYS A 488 27.69 -17.46 18.82
CA LYS A 488 27.87 -17.64 20.27
C LYS A 488 26.98 -16.70 21.07
N LYS A 489 27.07 -15.39 20.78
CA LYS A 489 26.28 -14.36 21.47
C LYS A 489 24.78 -14.63 21.33
N THR A 490 24.33 -15.09 20.16
CA THR A 490 22.91 -15.41 19.90
C THR A 490 22.46 -16.63 20.70
N LEU A 491 23.25 -17.71 20.73
CA LEU A 491 22.94 -18.92 21.51
C LEU A 491 22.93 -18.67 23.02
N GLU A 492 23.84 -17.82 23.53
CA GLU A 492 23.81 -17.39 24.94
C GLU A 492 22.51 -16.65 25.30
N LEU A 493 21.96 -15.85 24.39
CA LEU A 493 20.67 -15.18 24.58
C LEU A 493 19.50 -16.16 24.51
N VAL A 494 19.54 -17.16 23.62
CA VAL A 494 18.57 -18.26 23.56
C VAL A 494 18.53 -19.00 24.89
N GLU A 495 19.69 -19.47 25.38
CA GLU A 495 19.81 -20.18 26.65
C GLU A 495 19.31 -19.32 27.81
N SER A 496 19.60 -18.01 27.80
CA SER A 496 19.16 -17.07 28.83
C SER A 496 17.64 -16.97 28.95
N ILE A 497 16.91 -17.02 27.84
CA ILE A 497 15.44 -16.98 27.80
C ILE A 497 14.85 -18.33 28.18
N GLU A 498 15.33 -19.43 27.58
CA GLU A 498 14.86 -20.79 27.87
C GLU A 498 15.01 -21.17 29.35
N THR A 499 16.14 -20.79 29.95
CA THR A 499 16.43 -21.06 31.37
C THR A 499 15.87 -19.99 32.31
N SER A 500 15.28 -18.91 31.77
CA SER A 500 14.86 -17.72 32.52
C SER A 500 15.98 -17.09 33.35
N ASN A 501 17.24 -17.27 32.96
CA ASN A 501 18.41 -16.72 33.65
C ASN A 501 18.37 -15.19 33.73
N TYR A 502 17.81 -14.53 32.70
CA TYR A 502 17.63 -13.08 32.66
C TYR A 502 16.86 -12.52 33.88
N ARG A 503 16.03 -13.33 34.54
CA ARG A 503 15.27 -12.92 35.75
C ARG A 503 16.17 -12.66 36.96
N HIS A 504 17.42 -13.10 36.95
CA HIS A 504 18.39 -12.92 38.03
C HIS A 504 19.22 -11.64 37.91
N PHE A 505 19.04 -10.83 36.86
CA PHE A 505 19.73 -9.55 36.77
C PHE A 505 19.35 -8.63 37.94
N TYR A 506 20.33 -7.89 38.44
CA TYR A 506 20.08 -6.88 39.46
C TYR A 506 19.74 -5.56 38.77
N ILE A 507 18.51 -5.06 38.98
CA ILE A 507 18.05 -3.77 38.47
C ILE A 507 17.61 -2.91 39.67
N HIS A 508 18.09 -1.66 39.71
CA HIS A 508 17.56 -0.65 40.61
C HIS A 508 16.24 -0.11 40.05
N LEU A 509 15.14 -0.80 40.33
CA LEU A 509 13.82 -0.46 39.77
C LEU A 509 13.43 1.01 40.01
N ASN A 510 13.78 1.58 41.18
CA ASN A 510 13.51 2.98 41.51
C ASN A 510 14.22 3.98 40.57
N ASP A 511 15.46 3.71 40.13
CA ASP A 511 16.22 4.59 39.24
C ASP A 511 15.71 4.53 37.78
N GLU A 512 15.06 3.42 37.41
CA GLU A 512 14.41 3.26 36.11
C GLU A 512 12.95 3.75 36.13
N MET A 513 12.26 3.69 37.27
CA MET A 513 10.92 4.26 37.47
C MET A 513 10.92 5.79 37.38
N ASP A 514 11.95 6.47 37.87
CA ASP A 514 12.12 7.93 37.72
C ASP A 514 12.27 8.36 36.23
N LYS A 515 12.56 7.43 35.32
CA LYS A 515 12.63 7.69 33.87
C LYS A 515 11.30 7.47 33.13
N LEU A 516 10.32 6.80 33.74
CA LEU A 516 9.01 6.51 33.12
C LEU A 516 8.06 7.70 33.13
N ASP A 517 8.22 8.64 34.07
CA ASP A 517 7.34 9.80 34.25
C ASP A 517 7.76 11.03 33.40
N LEU A 518 8.56 10.80 32.35
CA LEU A 518 9.09 11.83 31.45
C LEU A 518 8.30 11.94 30.14
N THR A 519 6.96 11.90 30.21
CA THR A 519 6.18 12.37 29.05
C THR A 519 6.33 13.89 28.94
N GLU A 520 7.05 14.37 27.93
CA GLU A 520 7.33 15.79 27.73
C GLU A 520 6.25 16.41 26.84
N ALA A 521 5.56 17.44 27.37
CA ALA A 521 4.64 18.25 26.59
C ALA A 521 5.42 19.16 25.63
N ILE A 522 5.20 19.03 24.33
CA ILE A 522 5.80 19.90 23.32
C ILE A 522 4.92 21.15 23.18
N SER A 523 5.43 22.33 23.58
CA SER A 523 4.74 23.60 23.31
C SER A 523 5.00 24.07 21.87
N ARG A 524 3.96 24.19 21.05
CA ARG A 524 4.00 24.97 19.81
C ARG A 524 2.80 25.91 19.78
N ASP A 525 3.07 27.19 19.52
CA ASP A 525 2.04 28.19 19.26
C ASP A 525 1.41 27.87 17.89
N PHE A 526 0.18 27.39 17.90
CA PHE A 526 -0.62 27.24 16.68
C PHE A 526 -1.33 28.57 16.44
N GLU A 527 -0.84 29.38 15.49
CA GLU A 527 -1.60 30.53 14.98
C GLU A 527 -2.89 30.01 14.32
N GLU A 528 -4.02 30.57 14.76
CA GLU A 528 -5.35 30.33 14.19
C GLU A 528 -5.39 30.78 12.72
N ALA A 529 -5.29 29.84 11.79
CA ALA A 529 -5.86 30.02 10.47
C ALA A 529 -7.33 29.62 10.55
N ALA A 530 -8.23 30.58 10.29
CA ALA A 530 -9.65 30.32 10.19
C ALA A 530 -9.92 29.28 9.10
N PRO A 531 -10.90 28.37 9.27
CA PRO A 531 -11.35 27.53 8.17
C PRO A 531 -11.92 28.45 7.08
N ASP A 532 -11.41 28.35 5.87
CA ASP A 532 -12.06 28.91 4.70
C ASP A 532 -13.36 28.13 4.53
N THR A 533 -14.46 28.68 5.03
CA THR A 533 -15.81 28.24 4.67
C THR A 533 -16.00 28.57 3.20
N VAL A 534 -15.65 27.62 2.33
CA VAL A 534 -16.04 27.66 0.93
C VAL A 534 -17.49 27.17 0.91
N ASP A 535 -18.41 28.10 0.71
CA ASP A 535 -19.82 27.81 0.50
C ASP A 535 -19.96 27.08 -0.85
N TYR A 536 -19.92 25.75 -0.83
CA TYR A 536 -19.99 24.89 -2.03
C TYR A 536 -21.40 24.83 -2.64
N ARG A 537 -22.39 25.55 -2.10
CA ARG A 537 -23.77 25.56 -2.61
C ARG A 537 -24.00 26.37 -3.90
N SER A 538 -22.96 26.82 -4.60
CA SER A 538 -23.18 27.55 -5.85
C SER A 538 -22.03 27.40 -6.85
N SER A 539 -22.06 26.40 -7.72
CA SER A 539 -21.38 26.54 -9.03
C SER A 539 -21.76 25.49 -10.09
N VAL A 540 -23.04 25.25 -10.37
CA VAL A 540 -23.45 24.69 -11.69
C VAL A 540 -24.81 25.26 -12.13
N ALA A 541 -25.71 25.56 -11.20
CA ALA A 541 -27.05 26.09 -11.51
C ALA A 541 -27.11 27.50 -12.14
N ASP A 542 -26.00 28.24 -12.26
CA ASP A 542 -26.02 29.67 -12.61
C ASP A 542 -25.34 30.02 -13.95
N LYS A 543 -25.16 29.06 -14.87
CA LYS A 543 -25.05 29.41 -16.29
C LYS A 543 -26.46 29.65 -16.82
N PRO A 544 -26.87 30.89 -17.12
CA PRO A 544 -28.19 31.15 -17.65
C PRO A 544 -28.33 30.43 -18.99
N ILE A 545 -29.20 29.43 -19.00
CA ILE A 545 -29.69 28.78 -20.21
C ILE A 545 -30.48 29.86 -20.96
N GLY A 546 -29.97 30.33 -22.10
CA GLY A 546 -30.84 30.98 -23.06
C GLY A 546 -31.89 29.95 -23.49
N GLU A 547 -33.18 30.28 -23.39
CA GLU A 547 -34.29 29.40 -23.78
C GLU A 547 -33.94 28.66 -25.10
N MET A 548 -33.85 27.33 -25.03
CA MET A 548 -33.61 26.49 -26.20
C MET A 548 -34.89 26.44 -27.03
N ASP A 549 -35.10 27.44 -27.87
CA ASP A 549 -36.28 27.51 -28.73
C ASP A 549 -36.14 26.55 -29.92
N THR A 550 -36.91 25.46 -29.87
CA THR A 550 -37.03 24.48 -30.96
C THR A 550 -38.04 24.90 -32.03
N ALA A 551 -38.86 25.93 -31.79
CA ALA A 551 -39.90 26.38 -32.71
C ALA A 551 -39.32 26.88 -34.03
N TYR A 552 -38.23 27.65 -33.97
CA TYR A 552 -37.47 28.07 -35.16
C TYR A 552 -37.10 26.87 -36.04
N TYR A 553 -36.57 25.80 -35.45
CA TYR A 553 -36.10 24.63 -36.20
C TYR A 553 -37.24 23.76 -36.74
N ARG A 554 -38.35 23.63 -36.00
CA ARG A 554 -39.56 22.94 -36.50
C ARG A 554 -40.16 23.68 -37.70
N GLN A 555 -40.28 25.00 -37.60
CA GLN A 555 -40.75 25.84 -38.72
C GLN A 555 -39.77 25.81 -39.91
N LEU A 556 -38.46 25.76 -39.62
CA LEU A 556 -37.43 25.61 -40.65
C LEU A 556 -37.58 24.28 -41.41
N VAL A 557 -37.84 23.16 -40.70
CA VAL A 557 -38.11 21.85 -41.34
C VAL A 557 -39.36 21.89 -42.22
N GLU A 558 -40.42 22.58 -41.79
CA GLU A 558 -41.63 22.76 -42.58
C GLU A 558 -41.37 23.58 -43.85
N ILE A 559 -40.66 24.70 -43.75
CA ILE A 559 -40.29 25.53 -44.90
C ILE A 559 -39.47 24.71 -45.91
N LEU A 560 -38.52 23.89 -45.43
CA LEU A 560 -37.66 23.09 -46.28
C LEU A 560 -38.37 21.94 -47.02
N LEU A 561 -39.62 21.60 -46.68
CA LEU A 561 -40.42 20.61 -47.43
C LEU A 561 -40.61 21.01 -48.89
N ASP A 562 -40.81 22.32 -49.12
CA ASP A 562 -41.04 22.88 -50.46
C ASP A 562 -39.74 23.15 -51.22
N HIS A 563 -38.57 22.86 -50.63
CA HIS A 563 -37.24 23.06 -51.21
C HIS A 563 -36.42 21.77 -51.27
N PRO A 564 -36.67 20.87 -52.26
CA PRO A 564 -36.04 19.55 -52.36
C PRO A 564 -34.51 19.56 -52.40
N ARG A 565 -33.90 20.68 -52.79
CA ARG A 565 -32.44 20.88 -52.83
C ARG A 565 -31.78 20.80 -51.45
N TYR A 566 -32.50 21.17 -50.39
CA TYR A 566 -31.96 21.24 -49.04
C TYR A 566 -32.48 20.09 -48.15
N ASN A 567 -32.94 19.00 -48.76
CA ASN A 567 -33.58 17.89 -48.04
C ASN A 567 -32.63 17.17 -47.08
N ASP A 568 -31.32 17.15 -47.33
CA ASP A 568 -30.32 16.58 -46.41
C ASP A 568 -30.22 17.39 -45.11
N TYR A 569 -30.25 18.73 -45.20
CA TYR A 569 -30.32 19.60 -44.02
C TYR A 569 -31.64 19.39 -43.27
N ARG A 570 -32.74 19.23 -44.01
CA ARG A 570 -34.06 18.95 -43.46
C ARG A 570 -34.09 17.63 -42.69
N SER A 571 -33.57 16.54 -43.26
CA SER A 571 -33.59 15.23 -42.61
C SER A 571 -32.73 15.23 -41.35
N ILE A 572 -31.53 15.82 -41.38
CA ILE A 572 -30.66 15.90 -40.20
C ILE A 572 -31.30 16.72 -39.07
N ILE A 573 -31.94 17.86 -39.39
CA ILE A 573 -32.65 18.66 -38.39
C ILE A 573 -33.90 17.92 -37.89
N ALA A 574 -34.64 17.25 -38.76
CA ALA A 574 -35.83 16.47 -38.40
C ALA A 574 -35.50 15.27 -37.50
N ASP A 575 -34.46 14.50 -37.81
CA ASP A 575 -34.04 13.33 -37.02
C ASP A 575 -33.56 13.76 -35.62
N LYS A 576 -32.85 14.90 -35.53
CA LYS A 576 -32.44 15.47 -34.24
C LYS A 576 -33.62 15.99 -33.44
N LEU A 577 -34.60 16.63 -34.09
CA LEU A 577 -35.86 17.03 -33.46
C LEU A 577 -36.64 15.80 -32.97
N GLU A 578 -36.69 14.71 -33.73
CA GLU A 578 -37.34 13.47 -33.32
C GLU A 578 -36.64 12.83 -32.10
N ARG A 579 -35.30 12.85 -32.05
CA ARG A 579 -34.54 12.39 -30.87
C ARG A 579 -34.77 13.29 -29.65
N ILE A 580 -34.83 14.60 -29.84
CA ILE A 580 -35.21 15.58 -28.80
C ILE A 580 -36.64 15.33 -28.32
N ASP A 581 -37.57 15.02 -29.22
CA ASP A 581 -38.98 14.78 -28.91
C ASP A 581 -39.20 13.43 -28.21
N LYS A 582 -38.37 12.41 -28.51
CA LYS A 582 -38.39 11.09 -27.85
C LYS A 582 -37.69 11.10 -26.49
N GLY A 583 -36.63 11.89 -26.33
CA GLY A 583 -35.99 12.14 -25.04
C GLY A 583 -35.30 10.93 -24.41
N GLU A 584 -34.93 9.90 -25.19
CA GLU A 584 -34.24 8.69 -24.71
C GLU A 584 -32.79 9.01 -24.29
N VAL A 585 -32.48 8.82 -23.01
CA VAL A 585 -31.15 9.07 -22.42
C VAL A 585 -30.64 7.81 -21.72
N ASN A 586 -29.39 7.40 -22.02
CA ASN A 586 -28.76 6.25 -21.39
C ASN A 586 -28.05 6.65 -20.09
N ILE A 587 -28.59 6.22 -18.96
CA ILE A 587 -28.04 6.43 -17.62
C ILE A 587 -27.40 5.13 -17.14
N SER A 588 -26.11 5.16 -16.80
CA SER A 588 -25.46 4.02 -16.15
C SER A 588 -25.22 4.29 -14.68
N VAL A 589 -25.55 3.31 -13.83
CA VAL A 589 -25.43 3.40 -12.39
C VAL A 589 -24.27 2.52 -11.93
N PHE A 590 -23.23 3.14 -11.37
CA PHE A 590 -22.03 2.49 -10.83
C PHE A 590 -21.91 2.70 -9.33
N GLY A 591 -21.07 1.90 -8.65
CA GLY A 591 -20.88 2.00 -7.20
C GLY A 591 -20.38 0.71 -6.56
N GLY A 592 -19.80 0.81 -5.36
CA GLY A 592 -19.33 -0.33 -4.57
C GLY A 592 -20.40 -1.41 -4.35
N PHE A 593 -19.97 -2.62 -3.97
CA PHE A 593 -20.90 -3.66 -3.52
C PHE A 593 -21.65 -3.18 -2.27
N SER A 594 -22.94 -3.50 -2.15
CA SER A 594 -23.81 -3.01 -1.07
C SER A 594 -23.96 -1.49 -0.93
N ALA A 595 -23.54 -0.69 -1.93
CA ALA A 595 -23.76 0.77 -1.90
C ALA A 595 -25.24 1.20 -2.05
N GLY A 596 -26.15 0.24 -2.26
CA GLY A 596 -27.57 0.49 -2.44
C GLY A 596 -27.95 0.93 -3.86
N LYS A 597 -27.18 0.54 -4.90
CA LYS A 597 -27.46 0.83 -6.32
C LYS A 597 -28.88 0.40 -6.74
N THR A 598 -29.21 -0.87 -6.58
CA THR A 598 -30.51 -1.43 -6.95
C THR A 598 -31.65 -0.79 -6.14
N THR A 599 -31.42 -0.50 -4.86
CA THR A 599 -32.36 0.25 -4.02
C THR A 599 -32.59 1.67 -4.54
N PHE A 600 -31.52 2.36 -4.94
CA PHE A 600 -31.58 3.69 -5.54
C PHE A 600 -32.31 3.67 -6.90
N ILE A 601 -32.05 2.68 -7.76
CA ILE A 601 -32.74 2.48 -9.04
C ILE A 601 -34.25 2.25 -8.83
N ASN A 602 -34.62 1.40 -7.88
CA ASN A 602 -36.01 1.19 -7.48
C ASN A 602 -36.68 2.51 -7.03
N ALA A 603 -36.01 3.27 -6.15
CA ALA A 603 -36.51 4.56 -5.69
C ALA A 603 -36.65 5.58 -6.85
N LEU A 604 -35.70 5.61 -7.80
CA LEU A 604 -35.80 6.41 -9.02
C LEU A 604 -37.02 6.01 -9.88
N MET A 605 -37.29 4.72 -10.04
CA MET A 605 -38.46 4.24 -10.79
C MET A 605 -39.78 4.43 -10.03
N GLY A 606 -39.73 4.70 -8.71
CA GLY A 606 -40.90 4.99 -7.87
C GLY A 606 -41.57 3.74 -7.30
N GLY A 607 -40.83 2.63 -7.17
CA GLY A 607 -41.35 1.37 -6.63
C GLY A 607 -40.28 0.29 -6.52
N VAL A 608 -40.57 -0.78 -5.78
CA VAL A 608 -39.68 -1.95 -5.70
C VAL A 608 -39.94 -2.83 -6.92
N HIS A 609 -39.03 -2.77 -7.90
CA HIS A 609 -39.13 -3.54 -9.14
C HIS A 609 -38.04 -4.62 -9.24
N LEU A 610 -36.86 -4.35 -8.72
CA LEU A 610 -35.71 -5.25 -8.72
C LEU A 610 -35.43 -5.75 -7.31
N THR A 611 -34.96 -6.99 -7.19
CA THR A 611 -34.48 -7.59 -5.94
C THR A 611 -32.96 -7.66 -5.93
N THR A 612 -32.35 -7.46 -4.75
CA THR A 612 -30.89 -7.47 -4.57
C THR A 612 -30.40 -8.89 -4.32
N SER A 613 -29.45 -9.37 -5.13
CA SER A 613 -28.63 -10.54 -4.75
C SER A 613 -27.58 -10.11 -3.70
N PRO A 614 -27.33 -10.94 -2.67
CA PRO A 614 -26.34 -10.66 -1.63
C PRO A 614 -24.89 -11.03 -2.00
N ASN A 615 -24.61 -11.61 -3.18
CA ASN A 615 -23.27 -12.11 -3.53
C ASN A 615 -22.58 -11.34 -4.68
N PRO A 616 -21.30 -10.93 -4.52
CA PRO A 616 -20.56 -10.18 -5.55
C PRO A 616 -20.25 -10.95 -6.84
N THR A 617 -20.20 -12.29 -6.78
CA THR A 617 -19.69 -13.17 -7.85
C THR A 617 -20.73 -13.55 -8.90
N THR A 618 -21.98 -13.12 -8.70
CA THR A 618 -23.16 -13.48 -9.51
C THR A 618 -23.85 -12.25 -10.11
N ALA A 619 -23.27 -11.06 -9.97
CA ALA A 619 -23.85 -9.80 -10.45
C ALA A 619 -24.03 -9.80 -11.99
N THR A 620 -25.29 -9.81 -12.44
CA THR A 620 -25.66 -9.71 -13.85
C THR A 620 -25.81 -8.25 -14.26
N ILE A 621 -25.24 -7.86 -15.41
CA ILE A 621 -25.50 -6.54 -16.01
C ILE A 621 -26.98 -6.47 -16.39
N THR A 622 -27.69 -5.46 -15.87
CA THR A 622 -29.13 -5.33 -16.08
C THR A 622 -29.43 -4.01 -16.78
N GLU A 623 -30.03 -4.07 -17.95
CA GLU A 623 -30.50 -2.89 -18.71
C GLU A 623 -32.01 -2.80 -18.62
N ILE A 624 -32.55 -1.64 -18.28
CA ILE A 624 -33.95 -1.40 -17.98
C ILE A 624 -34.49 -0.35 -18.93
N THR A 625 -35.58 -0.67 -19.62
CA THR A 625 -36.23 0.20 -20.62
C THR A 625 -37.75 0.17 -20.48
N GLY A 626 -38.45 1.16 -21.05
CA GLY A 626 -39.90 1.14 -21.27
C GLY A 626 -40.36 0.33 -22.49
N GLY A 627 -39.49 -0.53 -23.04
CA GLY A 627 -39.75 -1.34 -24.24
C GLY A 627 -40.86 -2.38 -24.07
N LYS A 628 -41.07 -3.27 -25.05
CA LYS A 628 -42.21 -4.22 -25.04
C LYS A 628 -41.91 -5.62 -24.49
N GLU A 629 -40.67 -6.10 -24.57
CA GLU A 629 -40.33 -7.49 -24.28
C GLU A 629 -39.00 -7.56 -23.50
N SER A 630 -38.96 -8.40 -22.47
CA SER A 630 -37.75 -8.70 -21.70
C SER A 630 -37.02 -9.89 -22.32
N HIS A 631 -35.69 -9.86 -22.33
CA HIS A 631 -34.88 -10.94 -22.87
C HIS A 631 -33.56 -11.09 -22.11
N ALA A 632 -33.01 -12.30 -22.15
CA ALA A 632 -31.79 -12.66 -21.45
C ALA A 632 -30.75 -13.18 -22.44
N LEU A 633 -29.59 -12.52 -22.46
CA LEU A 633 -28.42 -13.00 -23.17
C LEU A 633 -27.68 -13.98 -22.26
N TYR A 634 -27.63 -15.25 -22.66
CA TYR A 634 -26.93 -16.30 -21.92
C TYR A 634 -25.43 -16.29 -22.18
N LYS A 635 -24.64 -16.63 -21.17
CA LYS A 635 -23.19 -16.87 -21.30
C LYS A 635 -22.93 -18.02 -22.27
N THR A 636 -21.78 -17.97 -22.94
CA THR A 636 -21.31 -19.09 -23.74
C THR A 636 -20.72 -20.18 -22.84
N GLU A 637 -20.62 -21.41 -23.35
CA GLU A 637 -19.95 -22.49 -22.61
C GLU A 637 -18.48 -22.17 -22.34
N ALA A 638 -17.81 -21.44 -23.23
CA ALA A 638 -16.43 -21.00 -23.04
C ALA A 638 -16.28 -20.06 -21.84
N ASP A 639 -17.22 -19.14 -21.63
CA ASP A 639 -17.21 -18.22 -20.49
C ASP A 639 -17.32 -18.99 -19.15
N LEU A 640 -18.14 -20.05 -19.12
CA LEU A 640 -18.30 -20.91 -17.95
C LEU A 640 -17.06 -21.77 -17.70
N VAL A 641 -16.42 -22.30 -18.76
CA VAL A 641 -15.17 -23.07 -18.66
C VAL A 641 -14.05 -22.20 -18.08
N GLN A 642 -13.81 -21.03 -18.67
CA GLN A 642 -12.82 -20.07 -18.16
C GLN A 642 -13.07 -19.74 -16.68
N SER A 643 -14.35 -19.62 -16.34
CA SER A 643 -14.77 -19.37 -14.96
C SER A 643 -14.41 -20.51 -14.00
N LEU A 644 -14.62 -21.74 -14.43
CA LEU A 644 -14.32 -22.95 -13.68
C LEU A 644 -12.82 -23.22 -13.59
N GLU A 645 -12.03 -22.92 -14.62
CA GLU A 645 -10.57 -23.07 -14.58
C GLU A 645 -9.96 -22.25 -13.45
N VAL A 646 -10.37 -20.98 -13.33
CA VAL A 646 -9.92 -20.08 -12.26
C VAL A 646 -10.40 -20.56 -10.89
N ILE A 647 -11.66 -21.02 -10.76
CA ILE A 647 -12.22 -21.43 -9.47
C ILE A 647 -11.62 -22.77 -8.98
N THR A 648 -11.38 -23.69 -9.91
CA THR A 648 -10.96 -25.07 -9.60
C THR A 648 -9.44 -25.28 -9.72
N ASN A 649 -8.72 -24.34 -10.33
CA ASN A 649 -7.32 -24.48 -10.70
C ASN A 649 -7.06 -25.79 -11.46
N HIS A 650 -7.98 -26.15 -12.35
CA HIS A 650 -7.91 -27.32 -13.24
C HIS A 650 -8.14 -26.85 -14.67
N GLU A 651 -7.50 -27.48 -15.65
CA GLU A 651 -7.78 -27.23 -17.07
C GLU A 651 -8.91 -28.12 -17.57
N GLY A 652 -9.73 -27.60 -18.48
CA GLY A 652 -10.81 -28.37 -19.09
C GLY A 652 -11.31 -27.73 -20.37
N SER A 653 -11.93 -28.54 -21.24
CA SER A 653 -12.42 -28.07 -22.54
C SER A 653 -13.94 -27.83 -22.56
N ALA A 654 -14.65 -28.42 -21.59
CA ALA A 654 -16.10 -28.28 -21.43
C ALA A 654 -16.46 -28.30 -19.94
N VAL A 655 -17.61 -27.74 -19.56
CA VAL A 655 -18.08 -27.71 -18.16
C VAL A 655 -18.17 -29.12 -17.56
N ALA A 656 -18.50 -30.12 -18.39
CA ALA A 656 -18.58 -31.52 -18.00
C ALA A 656 -17.24 -32.09 -17.46
N ASP A 657 -16.10 -31.56 -17.89
CA ASP A 657 -14.77 -32.02 -17.45
C ASP A 657 -14.52 -31.68 -15.97
N PHE A 658 -15.17 -30.65 -15.45
CA PHE A 658 -15.01 -30.15 -14.08
C PHE A 658 -15.95 -30.82 -13.09
N LEU A 659 -17.12 -31.32 -13.53
CA LEU A 659 -18.14 -31.91 -12.66
C LEU A 659 -17.62 -33.03 -11.73
N PRO A 660 -16.76 -33.96 -12.18
CA PRO A 660 -16.21 -35.00 -11.30
C PRO A 660 -15.30 -34.42 -10.21
N TRP A 661 -14.51 -33.40 -10.55
CA TRP A 661 -13.64 -32.71 -9.60
C TRP A 661 -14.47 -31.94 -8.58
N ILE A 662 -15.44 -31.15 -9.05
CA ILE A 662 -16.35 -30.37 -8.23
C ILE A 662 -17.03 -31.25 -7.19
N LYS A 663 -17.62 -32.38 -7.61
CA LYS A 663 -18.30 -33.32 -6.70
C LYS A 663 -17.39 -33.92 -5.62
N ARG A 664 -16.08 -34.04 -5.90
CA ARG A 664 -15.09 -34.63 -4.98
C ARG A 664 -14.39 -33.59 -4.10
N SER A 665 -14.19 -32.39 -4.63
CA SER A 665 -13.30 -31.36 -4.10
C SER A 665 -14.03 -30.04 -3.78
N ARG A 666 -15.37 -30.03 -3.73
CA ARG A 666 -16.18 -28.85 -3.35
C ARG A 666 -15.68 -28.14 -2.08
N HIS A 667 -15.22 -28.90 -1.09
CA HIS A 667 -14.65 -28.39 0.17
C HIS A 667 -13.33 -27.60 0.00
N LYS A 668 -12.71 -27.64 -1.18
CA LYS A 668 -11.49 -26.88 -1.51
C LYS A 668 -11.78 -25.57 -2.25
N VAL A 669 -13.02 -25.35 -2.65
CA VAL A 669 -13.44 -24.11 -3.32
C VAL A 669 -13.64 -23.03 -2.26
N LYS A 670 -13.14 -21.81 -2.53
CA LYS A 670 -13.36 -20.65 -1.65
C LYS A 670 -14.86 -20.38 -1.50
N GLU A 671 -15.30 -19.99 -0.31
CA GLU A 671 -16.71 -19.84 0.04
C GLU A 671 -17.45 -18.87 -0.90
N ALA A 672 -16.80 -17.79 -1.35
CA ALA A 672 -17.34 -16.82 -2.32
C ALA A 672 -17.70 -17.41 -3.70
N HIS A 673 -17.14 -18.58 -4.07
CA HIS A 673 -17.43 -19.26 -5.33
C HIS A 673 -18.33 -20.49 -5.16
N ILE A 674 -18.73 -20.82 -3.93
CA ILE A 674 -19.66 -21.92 -3.66
C ILE A 674 -21.00 -21.73 -4.39
N PRO A 675 -21.64 -20.54 -4.39
CA PRO A 675 -22.88 -20.33 -5.13
C PRO A 675 -22.74 -20.60 -6.63
N PHE A 676 -21.61 -20.20 -7.22
CA PHE A 676 -21.30 -20.50 -8.63
C PHE A 676 -21.22 -21.99 -8.90
N ILE A 677 -20.49 -22.72 -8.04
CA ILE A 677 -20.34 -24.17 -8.16
C ILE A 677 -21.66 -24.90 -7.94
N ASP A 678 -22.47 -24.46 -6.98
CA ASP A 678 -23.78 -25.05 -6.70
C ASP A 678 -24.76 -24.80 -7.85
N GLY A 679 -24.75 -23.59 -8.45
CA GLY A 679 -25.53 -23.29 -9.64
C GLY A 679 -25.16 -24.18 -10.84
N ILE A 680 -23.86 -24.40 -11.08
CA ILE A 680 -23.39 -25.35 -12.12
C ILE A 680 -23.87 -26.78 -11.83
N LEU A 681 -23.82 -27.23 -10.57
CA LEU A 681 -24.27 -28.58 -10.21
C LEU A 681 -25.79 -28.77 -10.31
N SER A 682 -26.56 -27.74 -9.97
CA SER A 682 -28.02 -27.80 -9.87
C SER A 682 -28.72 -27.52 -11.21
N HIS A 683 -28.20 -26.59 -12.01
CA HIS A 683 -28.97 -26.01 -13.13
C HIS A 683 -28.28 -26.08 -14.50
N PHE A 684 -27.02 -26.56 -14.60
CA PHE A 684 -26.32 -26.64 -15.89
C PHE A 684 -27.07 -27.51 -16.93
N ASP A 685 -27.58 -28.67 -16.52
CA ASP A 685 -28.35 -29.56 -17.41
C ASP A 685 -29.61 -28.88 -17.99
N THR A 686 -30.19 -27.93 -17.25
CA THR A 686 -31.39 -27.18 -17.66
C THR A 686 -31.05 -26.06 -18.64
N HIS A 687 -29.93 -25.36 -18.43
CA HIS A 687 -29.54 -24.18 -19.23
C HIS A 687 -28.57 -24.46 -20.36
N GLN A 688 -27.99 -25.67 -20.45
CA GLN A 688 -27.01 -26.01 -21.48
C GLN A 688 -27.51 -25.70 -22.91
N ALA A 689 -28.79 -25.92 -23.18
CA ALA A 689 -29.40 -25.66 -24.48
C ALA A 689 -29.53 -24.17 -24.83
N HIS A 690 -29.44 -23.28 -23.84
CA HIS A 690 -29.61 -21.84 -23.95
C HIS A 690 -28.28 -21.08 -24.04
N LEU A 691 -27.15 -21.71 -23.69
CA LEU A 691 -25.84 -21.06 -23.67
C LEU A 691 -25.50 -20.38 -25.01
N GLY A 692 -25.09 -19.11 -24.94
CA GLY A 692 -24.77 -18.26 -26.08
C GLY A 692 -25.97 -17.77 -26.90
N GLN A 693 -27.21 -18.00 -26.46
CA GLN A 693 -28.42 -17.52 -27.12
C GLN A 693 -29.00 -16.30 -26.42
N ASP A 694 -29.79 -15.55 -27.18
CA ASP A 694 -30.65 -14.47 -26.69
C ASP A 694 -32.10 -15.00 -26.62
N ILE A 695 -32.66 -15.04 -25.41
CA ILE A 695 -33.95 -15.69 -25.14
C ILE A 695 -34.94 -14.68 -24.57
N GLU A 696 -36.07 -14.52 -25.25
CA GLU A 696 -37.21 -13.75 -24.77
C GLU A 696 -37.89 -14.44 -23.57
N MET A 697 -38.18 -13.67 -22.53
CA MET A 697 -38.72 -14.19 -21.27
C MET A 697 -39.73 -13.21 -20.66
N GLU A 698 -40.59 -13.72 -19.77
CA GLU A 698 -41.48 -12.88 -18.98
C GLU A 698 -40.66 -12.06 -17.96
N THR A 699 -40.98 -10.77 -17.79
CA THR A 699 -40.17 -9.84 -16.98
C THR A 699 -40.00 -10.32 -15.54
N GLY A 700 -41.08 -10.79 -14.88
CA GLY A 700 -41.01 -11.31 -13.52
C GLY A 700 -40.09 -12.52 -13.41
N ALA A 701 -40.21 -13.48 -14.32
CA ALA A 701 -39.34 -14.66 -14.38
C ALA A 701 -37.85 -14.30 -14.58
N LEU A 702 -37.54 -13.28 -15.39
CA LEU A 702 -36.16 -12.82 -15.56
C LEU A 702 -35.63 -12.13 -14.29
N ILE A 703 -36.45 -11.32 -13.61
CA ILE A 703 -36.10 -10.71 -12.32
C ILE A 703 -35.80 -11.78 -11.27
N ASP A 704 -36.64 -12.81 -11.15
CA ASP A 704 -36.42 -13.92 -10.22
C ASP A 704 -35.11 -14.66 -10.53
N MET A 705 -34.81 -14.86 -11.82
CA MET A 705 -33.60 -15.54 -12.28
C MET A 705 -32.32 -14.77 -11.92
N ILE A 706 -32.27 -13.45 -12.18
CA ILE A 706 -31.08 -12.63 -11.86
C ILE A 706 -30.94 -12.35 -10.36
N SER A 707 -31.99 -12.59 -9.57
CA SER A 707 -31.98 -12.36 -8.12
C SER A 707 -31.50 -13.55 -7.30
N THR A 708 -31.33 -14.72 -7.94
CA THR A 708 -30.85 -15.93 -7.28
C THR A 708 -29.46 -16.30 -7.77
N ASP A 709 -28.54 -16.48 -6.82
CA ASP A 709 -27.12 -16.70 -7.13
C ASP A 709 -26.83 -17.97 -7.93
N GLU A 710 -27.69 -18.98 -7.83
CA GLU A 710 -27.52 -20.24 -8.56
C GLU A 710 -27.93 -20.14 -10.03
N GLU A 711 -28.80 -19.19 -10.39
CA GLU A 711 -29.37 -19.03 -11.74
C GLU A 711 -28.70 -17.89 -12.50
N ALA A 712 -28.41 -16.78 -11.82
CA ALA A 712 -27.78 -15.58 -12.39
C ALA A 712 -26.42 -15.88 -13.06
N ILE A 713 -25.74 -16.97 -12.67
CA ILE A 713 -24.45 -17.36 -13.24
C ILE A 713 -24.50 -17.68 -14.74
N PHE A 714 -25.67 -18.08 -15.25
CA PHE A 714 -25.88 -18.43 -16.66
C PHE A 714 -26.18 -17.21 -17.52
N ILE A 715 -26.60 -16.10 -16.91
CA ILE A 715 -26.98 -14.88 -17.62
C ILE A 715 -25.75 -13.98 -17.78
N HIS A 716 -25.48 -13.60 -19.02
CA HIS A 716 -24.46 -12.61 -19.36
C HIS A 716 -24.99 -11.20 -19.20
N LYS A 717 -26.18 -10.92 -19.76
CA LYS A 717 -26.87 -9.62 -19.66
C LYS A 717 -28.37 -9.83 -19.65
N ALA A 718 -29.07 -9.10 -18.78
CA ALA A 718 -30.52 -9.09 -18.71
C ALA A 718 -31.08 -7.77 -19.25
N PHE A 719 -32.05 -7.83 -20.15
CA PHE A 719 -32.77 -6.70 -20.69
C PHE A 719 -34.21 -6.73 -20.17
N LEU A 720 -34.54 -5.80 -19.28
CA LEU A 720 -35.82 -5.71 -18.61
C LEU A 720 -36.69 -4.62 -19.24
N SER A 721 -37.90 -5.00 -19.62
CA SER A 721 -38.98 -4.08 -19.98
C SER A 721 -39.82 -3.82 -18.73
N ILE A 722 -39.69 -2.61 -18.17
CA ILE A 722 -40.45 -2.13 -17.01
C ILE A 722 -41.11 -0.80 -17.39
N ASP A 723 -42.43 -0.76 -17.36
CA ASP A 723 -43.24 0.41 -17.75
C ASP A 723 -43.42 1.35 -16.54
N THR A 724 -42.62 2.42 -16.49
CA THR A 724 -42.69 3.49 -15.48
C THR A 724 -42.54 4.87 -16.16
N PRO A 725 -43.04 5.96 -15.54
CA PRO A 725 -42.83 7.31 -16.07
C PRO A 725 -41.35 7.71 -16.24
N PHE A 726 -40.45 7.04 -15.51
CA PHE A 726 -39.01 7.26 -15.63
C PHE A 726 -38.44 6.51 -16.84
N THR A 727 -38.79 5.24 -17.02
CA THR A 727 -38.30 4.39 -18.13
C THR A 727 -38.91 4.72 -19.50
N ASP A 728 -39.94 5.57 -19.54
CA ASP A 728 -40.44 6.22 -20.77
C ASP A 728 -39.38 7.09 -21.46
N ARG A 729 -38.42 7.63 -20.69
CA ARG A 729 -37.41 8.59 -21.17
C ARG A 729 -35.98 8.16 -20.89
N PHE A 730 -35.77 7.25 -19.94
CA PHE A 730 -34.44 6.84 -19.52
C PHE A 730 -34.24 5.34 -19.70
N THR A 731 -33.14 4.97 -20.36
CA THR A 731 -32.61 3.61 -20.32
C THR A 731 -31.61 3.54 -19.17
N ILE A 732 -31.85 2.66 -18.21
CA ILE A 732 -30.98 2.53 -17.02
C ILE A 732 -30.14 1.27 -17.17
N THR A 733 -28.83 1.37 -17.01
CA THR A 733 -27.96 0.20 -16.86
C THR A 733 -27.49 0.09 -15.42
N ASP A 734 -27.90 -0.96 -14.71
CA ASP A 734 -27.33 -1.35 -13.42
C ASP A 734 -26.06 -2.17 -13.66
N SER A 735 -24.91 -1.62 -13.25
CA SER A 735 -23.63 -2.29 -13.42
C SER A 735 -23.31 -3.20 -12.23
N PRO A 736 -22.52 -4.26 -12.44
CA PRO A 736 -21.85 -4.97 -11.35
C PRO A 736 -21.05 -4.01 -10.45
N GLY A 737 -20.83 -4.39 -9.19
CA GLY A 737 -20.15 -3.54 -8.20
C GLY A 737 -18.69 -3.27 -8.53
N ILE A 738 -18.14 -2.14 -8.07
CA ILE A 738 -16.76 -1.72 -8.38
C ILE A 738 -15.69 -2.73 -7.89
N ASN A 739 -15.97 -3.46 -6.82
CA ASN A 739 -15.07 -4.51 -6.33
C ASN A 739 -15.09 -5.79 -7.20
N SER A 740 -16.06 -5.95 -8.11
CA SER A 740 -16.06 -7.01 -9.12
C SER A 740 -15.28 -6.63 -10.38
N ILE A 741 -14.69 -5.43 -10.43
CA ILE A 741 -13.71 -5.05 -11.48
C ILE A 741 -12.43 -5.89 -11.36
N ASN A 742 -12.23 -6.59 -10.24
CA ASN A 742 -11.19 -7.60 -10.04
C ASN A 742 -11.55 -9.00 -10.54
N ASP A 743 -12.75 -9.21 -11.10
CA ASP A 743 -13.15 -10.49 -11.69
C ASP A 743 -13.89 -10.26 -13.03
N ARG A 744 -13.17 -10.48 -14.15
CA ARG A 744 -13.71 -10.86 -15.48
C ARG A 744 -14.55 -9.85 -16.30
N HIS A 745 -14.86 -8.64 -15.83
CA HIS A 745 -15.81 -7.71 -16.51
C HIS A 745 -15.21 -6.46 -17.19
N THR A 746 -13.91 -6.42 -17.50
CA THR A 746 -13.24 -5.19 -17.97
C THR A 746 -13.72 -4.70 -19.33
N LYS A 747 -14.08 -5.60 -20.26
CA LYS A 747 -14.56 -5.22 -21.60
C LYS A 747 -16.01 -4.71 -21.55
N GLU A 748 -16.84 -5.33 -20.73
CA GLU A 748 -18.25 -5.01 -20.59
C GLU A 748 -18.44 -3.69 -19.86
N THR A 749 -17.69 -3.49 -18.78
CA THR A 749 -17.66 -2.22 -18.03
C THR A 749 -17.24 -1.07 -18.93
N HIS A 750 -16.23 -1.27 -19.77
CA HIS A 750 -15.82 -0.29 -20.78
C HIS A 750 -16.96 0.06 -21.73
N SER A 751 -17.63 -0.93 -22.32
CA SER A 751 -18.74 -0.70 -23.26
C SER A 751 -19.92 0.03 -22.60
N ILE A 752 -20.25 -0.29 -21.35
CA ILE A 752 -21.28 0.42 -20.58
C ILE A 752 -20.86 1.88 -20.39
N ILE A 753 -19.64 2.14 -19.91
CA ILE A 753 -19.14 3.50 -19.73
C ILE A 753 -19.22 4.24 -21.07
N ALA A 754 -18.59 3.72 -22.13
CA ALA A 754 -18.53 4.34 -23.45
C ALA A 754 -19.92 4.65 -24.05
N GLY A 755 -20.92 3.79 -23.83
CA GLY A 755 -22.30 3.99 -24.29
C GLY A 755 -23.19 4.89 -23.42
N SER A 756 -22.71 5.32 -22.24
CA SER A 756 -23.49 6.13 -21.29
C SER A 756 -23.54 7.60 -21.70
N ASP A 757 -24.73 8.22 -21.65
CA ASP A 757 -24.89 9.66 -21.81
C ASP A 757 -24.66 10.39 -20.47
N MET A 758 -24.93 9.70 -19.36
CA MET A 758 -24.70 10.17 -18.00
C MET A 758 -24.32 9.01 -17.09
N ILE A 759 -23.44 9.26 -16.12
CA ILE A 759 -23.09 8.29 -15.09
C ILE A 759 -23.61 8.77 -13.73
N ILE A 760 -24.33 7.89 -13.05
CA ILE A 760 -24.67 8.04 -11.64
C ILE A 760 -23.76 7.12 -10.84
N TYR A 761 -23.02 7.70 -9.91
CA TYR A 761 -22.10 7.00 -9.04
C TYR A 761 -22.66 6.95 -7.62
N VAL A 762 -23.07 5.76 -7.18
CA VAL A 762 -23.69 5.53 -5.86
C VAL A 762 -22.64 5.07 -4.86
N SER A 763 -22.46 5.85 -3.82
CA SER A 763 -21.61 5.53 -2.68
C SER A 763 -22.45 5.41 -1.41
N TYR A 764 -22.03 4.53 -0.51
CA TYR A 764 -22.72 4.33 0.77
C TYR A 764 -22.23 5.35 1.79
N TYR A 765 -23.12 5.99 2.55
CA TYR A 765 -22.80 7.02 3.54
C TYR A 765 -21.68 6.62 4.51
N ASN A 766 -21.61 5.35 4.92
CA ASN A 766 -20.57 4.87 5.84
C ASN A 766 -19.21 4.54 5.18
N HIS A 767 -19.14 4.52 3.85
CA HIS A 767 -18.00 4.09 3.07
C HIS A 767 -17.77 4.99 1.87
N VAL A 768 -17.68 6.30 2.10
CA VAL A 768 -17.56 7.22 1.00
C VAL A 768 -16.11 7.34 0.51
N PHE A 769 -15.94 7.24 -0.80
CA PHE A 769 -14.69 7.49 -1.52
C PHE A 769 -13.51 6.62 -1.05
N SER A 770 -13.62 5.31 -1.30
CA SER A 770 -12.54 4.34 -1.09
C SER A 770 -11.46 4.43 -2.18
N ARG A 771 -10.32 3.74 -1.99
CA ARG A 771 -9.28 3.65 -3.04
C ARG A 771 -9.80 3.01 -4.33
N SER A 772 -10.61 1.95 -4.24
CA SER A 772 -11.19 1.33 -5.44
C SER A 772 -12.14 2.28 -6.17
N ASP A 773 -12.84 3.13 -5.44
CA ASP A 773 -13.67 4.20 -6.01
C ASP A 773 -12.81 5.21 -6.78
N GLU A 774 -11.70 5.67 -6.19
CA GLU A 774 -10.74 6.58 -6.82
C GLU A 774 -10.21 6.02 -8.16
N HIS A 775 -9.73 4.78 -8.15
CA HIS A 775 -9.22 4.10 -9.35
C HIS A 775 -10.29 3.98 -10.44
N PHE A 776 -11.52 3.66 -10.06
CA PHE A 776 -12.59 3.50 -11.02
C PHE A 776 -13.06 4.82 -11.63
N LEU A 777 -13.10 5.89 -10.84
CA LEU A 777 -13.41 7.23 -11.34
C LEU A 777 -12.34 7.74 -12.30
N GLN A 778 -11.06 7.45 -12.04
CA GLN A 778 -9.97 7.72 -12.99
C GLN A 778 -10.16 6.92 -14.29
N TYR A 779 -10.61 5.66 -14.20
CA TYR A 779 -10.91 4.84 -15.37
C TYR A 779 -12.06 5.42 -16.20
N ILE A 780 -13.16 5.85 -15.59
CA ILE A 780 -14.27 6.56 -16.26
C ILE A 780 -13.75 7.80 -16.98
N LYS A 781 -12.97 8.64 -16.30
CA LYS A 781 -12.36 9.85 -16.87
C LYS A 781 -11.46 9.52 -18.06
N SER A 782 -10.72 8.41 -18.02
CA SER A 782 -9.89 7.96 -19.14
C SER A 782 -10.69 7.56 -20.39
N ILE A 783 -11.97 7.20 -20.24
CA ILE A 783 -12.84 6.81 -21.36
C ILE A 783 -13.64 8.01 -21.87
N LYS A 784 -14.20 8.82 -20.95
CA LYS A 784 -15.16 9.89 -21.28
C LYS A 784 -14.58 11.30 -21.36
N GLY A 785 -13.36 11.51 -20.88
CA GLY A 785 -12.77 12.84 -20.73
C GLY A 785 -13.13 13.50 -19.40
N ALA A 786 -12.48 14.63 -19.10
CA ALA A 786 -12.59 15.33 -17.81
C ALA A 786 -13.92 16.06 -17.61
N ASP A 787 -14.53 16.55 -18.71
CA ASP A 787 -15.76 17.35 -18.70
C ASP A 787 -17.03 16.47 -18.75
N PHE A 788 -16.90 15.15 -18.58
CA PHE A 788 -18.07 14.27 -18.60
C PHE A 788 -18.80 14.35 -17.25
N PRO A 789 -20.11 14.68 -17.25
CA PRO A 789 -20.84 14.93 -16.01
C PRO A 789 -21.06 13.62 -15.24
N ILE A 790 -20.61 13.57 -13.99
CA ILE A 790 -20.86 12.47 -13.07
C ILE A 790 -21.73 12.95 -11.90
N ILE A 791 -22.87 12.30 -11.71
CA ILE A 791 -23.72 12.55 -10.54
C ILE A 791 -23.30 11.59 -9.43
N PHE A 792 -22.85 12.13 -8.31
CA PHE A 792 -22.52 11.37 -7.12
C PHE A 792 -23.71 11.30 -6.17
N ILE A 793 -24.07 10.09 -5.76
CA ILE A 793 -25.13 9.84 -4.78
C ILE A 793 -24.46 9.35 -3.51
N VAL A 794 -24.63 10.09 -2.42
CA VAL A 794 -24.30 9.63 -1.07
C VAL A 794 -25.58 9.01 -0.50
N ASN A 795 -25.70 7.70 -0.61
CA ASN A 795 -26.90 6.96 -0.26
C ASN A 795 -26.88 6.54 1.21
N ALA A 796 -28.06 6.24 1.77
CA ALA A 796 -28.26 5.87 3.16
C ALA A 796 -27.96 6.98 4.18
N VAL A 797 -28.29 8.24 3.85
CA VAL A 797 -28.13 9.37 4.79
C VAL A 797 -29.07 9.31 5.98
N ASP A 798 -30.07 8.44 5.98
CA ASP A 798 -30.89 8.11 7.15
C ASP A 798 -30.07 7.56 8.32
N LEU A 799 -28.83 7.12 8.07
CA LEU A 799 -27.87 6.68 9.08
C LEU A 799 -27.10 7.82 9.75
N MET A 800 -27.28 9.07 9.31
CA MET A 800 -26.57 10.22 9.89
C MET A 800 -27.02 10.46 11.34
N GLN A 801 -26.05 10.76 12.21
CA GLN A 801 -26.34 11.08 13.61
C GLN A 801 -26.69 12.57 13.80
N SER A 802 -26.15 13.44 12.93
CA SER A 802 -26.37 14.89 12.96
C SER A 802 -26.15 15.51 11.58
N ASP A 803 -26.74 16.70 11.35
CA ASP A 803 -26.52 17.48 10.13
C ASP A 803 -25.03 17.87 9.96
N ASP A 804 -24.32 18.12 11.07
CA ASP A 804 -22.88 18.43 11.07
C ASP A 804 -22.03 17.26 10.53
N ASP A 805 -22.47 16.01 10.69
CA ASP A 805 -21.75 14.84 10.17
C ASP A 805 -21.93 14.69 8.67
N LEU A 806 -23.12 15.01 8.17
CA LEU A 806 -23.37 15.07 6.73
C LEU A 806 -22.47 16.12 6.08
N ASP A 807 -22.38 17.33 6.66
CA ASP A 807 -21.51 18.39 6.13
C ASP A 807 -20.03 17.93 6.06
N LYS A 808 -19.52 17.24 7.08
CA LYS A 808 -18.15 16.68 7.07
C LYS A 808 -17.94 15.65 5.96
N VAL A 809 -18.94 14.79 5.73
CA VAL A 809 -18.89 13.78 4.66
C VAL A 809 -18.87 14.46 3.29
N MET A 810 -19.74 15.45 3.09
CA MET A 810 -19.81 16.22 1.86
C MET A 810 -18.50 16.97 1.58
N ASP A 811 -17.92 17.63 2.59
CA ASP A 811 -16.62 18.31 2.48
C ASP A 811 -15.49 17.35 2.06
N TYR A 812 -15.45 16.15 2.65
CA TYR A 812 -14.46 15.14 2.31
C TYR A 812 -14.57 14.66 0.87
N ILE A 813 -15.80 14.41 0.39
CA ILE A 813 -16.03 13.97 -0.99
C ILE A 813 -15.68 15.09 -1.96
N HIS A 814 -16.11 16.33 -1.68
CA HIS A 814 -15.76 17.48 -2.52
C HIS A 814 -14.25 17.67 -2.63
N ALA A 815 -13.52 17.59 -1.50
CA ALA A 815 -12.06 17.67 -1.51
C ALA A 815 -11.44 16.54 -2.34
N SER A 816 -11.95 15.32 -2.20
CA SER A 816 -11.41 14.14 -2.87
C SER A 816 -11.70 14.13 -4.37
N LEU A 817 -12.93 14.47 -4.79
CA LEU A 817 -13.29 14.64 -6.20
C LEU A 817 -12.58 15.85 -6.84
N GLY A 818 -12.36 16.91 -6.06
CA GLY A 818 -11.57 18.06 -6.47
C GLY A 818 -10.12 17.69 -6.82
N GLN A 819 -9.51 16.75 -6.09
CA GLN A 819 -8.17 16.24 -6.42
C GLN A 819 -8.14 15.47 -7.76
N LEU A 820 -9.25 14.84 -8.14
CA LEU A 820 -9.37 14.11 -9.40
C LEU A 820 -9.74 15.00 -10.59
N ASP A 821 -10.09 16.28 -10.37
CA ASP A 821 -10.51 17.23 -11.40
C ASP A 821 -11.69 16.66 -12.23
N ILE A 822 -12.72 16.18 -11.53
CA ILE A 822 -13.94 15.61 -12.11
C ILE A 822 -15.06 16.64 -11.96
N GLU A 823 -15.78 16.96 -13.04
CA GLU A 823 -17.01 17.74 -12.97
C GLU A 823 -18.13 16.88 -12.36
N HIS A 824 -18.65 17.30 -11.20
CA HIS A 824 -19.56 16.48 -10.41
C HIS A 824 -20.64 17.30 -9.70
N GLU A 825 -21.77 16.64 -9.47
CA GLU A 825 -22.80 17.08 -8.51
C GLU A 825 -23.01 16.00 -7.46
N ILE A 826 -23.20 16.39 -6.20
CA ILE A 826 -23.35 15.44 -5.09
C ILE A 826 -24.73 15.58 -4.47
N PHE A 827 -25.47 14.47 -4.41
CA PHE A 827 -26.77 14.38 -3.77
C PHE A 827 -26.73 13.43 -2.57
N PRO A 828 -26.91 13.94 -1.34
CA PRO A 828 -27.17 13.10 -0.19
C PRO A 828 -28.64 12.65 -0.18
N VAL A 829 -28.89 11.34 -0.20
CA VAL A 829 -30.26 10.78 -0.28
C VAL A 829 -30.43 9.53 0.60
N SER A 830 -31.67 9.24 0.99
CA SER A 830 -32.05 7.93 1.54
C SER A 830 -32.97 7.19 0.57
N SER A 831 -32.41 6.26 -0.18
CA SER A 831 -33.21 5.42 -1.09
C SER A 831 -34.21 4.53 -0.34
N LYS A 832 -33.88 4.14 0.90
CA LYS A 832 -34.75 3.32 1.75
C LYS A 832 -35.99 4.10 2.17
N GLN A 833 -35.82 5.29 2.75
CA GLN A 833 -36.94 6.14 3.17
C GLN A 833 -37.84 6.52 1.98
N ALA A 834 -37.24 6.77 0.81
CA ALA A 834 -37.98 7.06 -0.42
C ALA A 834 -38.92 5.92 -0.86
N LEU A 835 -38.56 4.65 -0.59
CA LEU A 835 -39.38 3.49 -0.95
C LEU A 835 -40.46 3.16 0.10
N GLU A 836 -40.25 3.50 1.37
CA GLU A 836 -41.16 3.18 2.48
C GLU A 836 -42.27 4.23 2.64
N ASP A 837 -41.88 5.45 3.04
CA ASP A 837 -42.82 6.52 3.44
C ASP A 837 -42.79 7.73 2.47
N GLY A 838 -41.87 7.72 1.51
CA GLY A 838 -41.54 8.84 0.63
C GLY A 838 -40.55 9.81 1.31
N ASP A 839 -39.59 10.34 0.55
CA ASP A 839 -38.56 11.25 1.05
C ASP A 839 -38.48 12.51 0.20
N ALA A 840 -38.72 13.68 0.81
CA ALA A 840 -38.70 14.95 0.11
C ALA A 840 -37.29 15.33 -0.39
N GLY A 841 -36.25 14.89 0.32
CA GLY A 841 -34.86 15.06 -0.10
C GLY A 841 -34.57 14.28 -1.38
N PHE A 842 -34.93 12.99 -1.39
CA PHE A 842 -34.85 12.12 -2.56
C PHE A 842 -35.68 12.65 -3.72
N ASP A 843 -36.92 13.09 -3.50
CA ASP A 843 -37.77 13.65 -4.56
C ASP A 843 -37.14 14.91 -5.18
N SER A 844 -36.54 15.78 -4.37
CA SER A 844 -35.79 16.93 -4.87
C SER A 844 -34.60 16.49 -5.73
N ALA A 845 -33.78 15.57 -5.23
CA ALA A 845 -32.64 15.02 -5.96
C ALA A 845 -33.07 14.34 -7.26
N LYS A 846 -34.13 13.51 -7.23
CA LYS A 846 -34.70 12.85 -8.41
C LYS A 846 -35.14 13.86 -9.47
N ASN A 847 -35.79 14.94 -9.06
CA ASN A 847 -36.20 15.99 -10.00
C ASN A 847 -35.01 16.71 -10.62
N GLU A 848 -33.97 16.98 -9.83
CA GLU A 848 -32.74 17.63 -10.29
C GLU A 848 -31.91 16.72 -11.21
N ILE A 849 -31.70 15.46 -10.83
CA ILE A 849 -31.08 14.41 -11.66
C ILE A 849 -31.81 14.28 -12.99
N THR A 850 -33.16 14.22 -12.95
CA THR A 850 -33.98 14.14 -14.17
C THR A 850 -33.80 15.39 -15.03
N ALA A 851 -33.75 16.58 -14.43
CA ALA A 851 -33.53 17.83 -15.13
C ALA A 851 -32.13 17.90 -15.76
N LEU A 852 -31.08 17.48 -15.06
CA LEU A 852 -29.69 17.45 -15.55
C LEU A 852 -29.51 16.43 -16.67
N ALA A 853 -30.03 15.22 -16.49
CA ALA A 853 -30.02 14.17 -17.51
C ALA A 853 -30.70 14.65 -18.79
N THR A 854 -31.87 15.27 -18.66
CA THR A 854 -32.62 15.84 -19.78
C THR A 854 -31.85 17.03 -20.39
N HIS A 855 -31.27 17.91 -19.56
CA HIS A 855 -30.56 19.11 -20.00
C HIS A 855 -29.31 18.79 -20.81
N ASN A 856 -28.47 17.88 -20.30
CA ASN A 856 -27.23 17.48 -20.95
C ASN A 856 -27.50 16.80 -22.31
N ALA A 857 -28.48 15.89 -22.35
CA ALA A 857 -28.88 15.23 -23.59
C ALA A 857 -29.46 16.23 -24.61
N LEU A 858 -30.33 17.15 -24.18
CA LEU A 858 -30.90 18.18 -25.06
C LEU A 858 -29.86 19.17 -25.58
N ASN A 859 -28.91 19.59 -24.74
CA ASN A 859 -27.89 20.56 -25.14
C ASN A 859 -26.98 20.02 -26.24
N ILE A 860 -26.55 18.76 -26.13
CA ILE A 860 -25.73 18.10 -27.15
C ILE A 860 -26.47 18.07 -28.51
N GLN A 861 -27.74 17.68 -28.50
CA GLN A 861 -28.56 17.63 -29.73
C GLN A 861 -28.85 19.03 -30.29
N TYR A 862 -29.12 20.00 -29.42
CA TYR A 862 -29.43 21.39 -29.79
C TYR A 862 -28.22 22.10 -30.42
N GLN A 863 -27.02 22.00 -29.84
CA GLN A 863 -25.82 22.59 -30.44
C GLN A 863 -25.55 22.02 -31.83
N SER A 864 -25.71 20.70 -31.96
CA SER A 864 -25.53 20.01 -33.23
C SER A 864 -26.54 20.48 -34.30
N MET A 865 -27.80 20.69 -33.93
CA MET A 865 -28.85 21.23 -34.82
C MET A 865 -28.61 22.70 -35.19
N ARG A 866 -28.19 23.52 -34.22
CA ARG A 866 -27.87 24.94 -34.42
C ARG A 866 -26.75 25.14 -35.44
N GLU A 867 -25.71 24.32 -35.38
CA GLU A 867 -24.64 24.35 -36.37
C GLU A 867 -25.12 23.91 -37.76
N THR A 868 -25.98 22.89 -37.88
CA THR A 868 -26.59 22.51 -39.17
C THR A 868 -27.42 23.65 -39.79
N ALA A 869 -28.20 24.39 -38.99
CA ALA A 869 -28.99 25.52 -39.49
C ALA A 869 -28.12 26.73 -39.92
N LYS A 870 -27.04 27.02 -39.20
CA LYS A 870 -26.06 28.04 -39.62
C LYS A 870 -25.40 27.67 -40.95
N GLN A 871 -25.11 26.39 -41.16
CA GLN A 871 -24.55 25.90 -42.42
C GLN A 871 -25.53 26.08 -43.58
N LEU A 872 -26.80 25.71 -43.40
CA LEU A 872 -27.86 25.93 -44.39
C LEU A 872 -27.92 27.41 -44.85
N LYS A 873 -27.92 28.36 -43.92
CA LYS A 873 -27.95 29.80 -44.20
C LYS A 873 -26.77 30.26 -45.05
N ARG A 874 -25.56 29.82 -44.70
CA ARG A 874 -24.34 30.13 -45.47
C ARG A 874 -24.43 29.56 -46.88
N THR A 875 -24.97 28.35 -47.04
CA THR A 875 -25.17 27.72 -48.34
C THR A 875 -26.15 28.52 -49.22
N ILE A 876 -27.28 28.96 -48.66
CA ILE A 876 -28.29 29.75 -49.39
C ILE A 876 -27.71 31.13 -49.78
N ALA A 877 -27.03 31.82 -48.85
CA ALA A 877 -26.39 33.11 -49.13
C ALA A 877 -25.31 33.01 -50.21
N GLY A 878 -24.46 31.98 -50.13
CA GLY A 878 -23.45 31.70 -51.15
C GLY A 878 -24.06 31.44 -52.54
N ASN A 879 -25.21 30.77 -52.61
CA ASN A 879 -25.92 30.58 -53.88
C ASN A 879 -26.46 31.89 -54.48
N CYS A 880 -26.91 32.84 -53.65
CA CYS A 880 -27.41 34.13 -54.09
C CYS A 880 -26.30 35.06 -54.63
N GLU A 881 -25.11 35.03 -54.02
CA GLU A 881 -23.93 35.80 -54.45
C GLU A 881 -23.40 35.32 -55.82
N ARG A 882 -23.45 34.02 -56.10
CA ARG A 882 -23.00 33.41 -57.36
C ARG A 882 -23.74 33.88 -58.61
N TYR A 883 -25.01 34.28 -58.48
CA TYR A 883 -25.79 34.79 -59.62
C TYR A 883 -25.29 36.18 -60.06
N HIS A 884 -24.70 36.97 -59.15
CA HIS A 884 -24.27 38.36 -59.42
C HIS A 884 -22.86 38.47 -60.03
N ASP A 885 -21.90 37.61 -59.65
CA ASP A 885 -20.49 37.66 -60.10
C ASP A 885 -20.08 36.46 -60.99
N ARG A 886 -20.94 36.16 -61.97
CA ARG A 886 -21.04 34.90 -62.74
C ARG A 886 -19.75 34.36 -63.40
N HIS A 887 -18.72 35.16 -63.67
CA HIS A 887 -17.54 34.72 -64.43
C HIS A 887 -16.23 34.65 -63.65
N ALA A 888 -16.05 35.45 -62.60
CA ALA A 888 -14.84 35.41 -61.77
C ALA A 888 -14.98 34.36 -60.66
N LEU A 889 -16.13 34.33 -59.99
CA LEU A 889 -16.40 33.42 -58.89
C LEU A 889 -16.54 31.96 -59.35
N GLN A 890 -17.09 31.73 -60.54
CA GLN A 890 -17.21 30.37 -61.09
C GLN A 890 -15.83 29.72 -61.32
N ALA A 891 -14.85 30.47 -61.83
CA ALA A 891 -13.50 29.98 -62.03
C ALA A 891 -12.78 29.72 -60.69
N GLU A 892 -13.02 30.56 -59.67
CA GLU A 892 -12.48 30.35 -58.32
C GLU A 892 -13.09 29.13 -57.62
N ILE A 893 -14.40 28.92 -57.74
CA ILE A 893 -15.08 27.75 -57.18
C ILE A 893 -14.68 26.47 -57.92
N GLU A 894 -14.56 26.49 -59.25
CA GLU A 894 -14.06 25.35 -60.02
C GLU A 894 -12.61 25.01 -59.64
N ALA A 895 -11.77 26.01 -59.40
CA ALA A 895 -10.41 25.82 -58.89
C ALA A 895 -10.42 25.25 -57.46
N ALA A 896 -11.29 25.74 -56.58
CA ALA A 896 -11.47 25.20 -55.22
C ALA A 896 -11.96 23.74 -55.26
N ARG A 897 -12.97 23.43 -56.08
CA ARG A 897 -13.50 22.07 -56.28
C ARG A 897 -12.42 21.10 -56.75
N SER A 898 -11.58 21.52 -57.70
CA SER A 898 -10.45 20.71 -58.15
C SER A 898 -9.42 20.50 -57.03
N ARG A 899 -9.06 21.55 -56.27
CA ARG A 899 -8.11 21.43 -55.15
C ARG A 899 -8.62 20.48 -54.07
N VAL A 900 -9.90 20.61 -53.69
CA VAL A 900 -10.49 19.80 -52.62
C VAL A 900 -10.72 18.36 -53.09
N ALA A 901 -11.06 18.13 -54.36
CA ALA A 901 -11.09 16.78 -54.94
C ALA A 901 -9.70 16.11 -54.84
N ASP A 902 -8.63 16.85 -55.17
CA ASP A 902 -7.26 16.36 -55.00
C ASP A 902 -6.87 16.15 -53.52
N THR A 903 -7.45 16.91 -52.59
CA THR A 903 -7.28 16.71 -51.14
C THR A 903 -8.01 15.45 -50.68
N ILE A 904 -9.26 15.22 -51.10
CA ILE A 904 -10.06 14.03 -50.79
C ILE A 904 -9.38 12.76 -51.32
N ASP A 905 -8.87 12.79 -52.56
CA ASP A 905 -8.17 11.64 -53.15
C ASP A 905 -6.89 11.25 -52.38
N ARG A 906 -6.31 12.19 -51.62
CA ARG A 906 -5.15 11.97 -50.74
C ARG A 906 -5.51 11.86 -49.27
N PHE A 907 -6.78 12.07 -48.92
CA PHE A 907 -7.23 12.08 -47.55
C PHE A 907 -7.20 10.65 -47.00
N THR A 908 -6.46 10.46 -45.91
CA THR A 908 -6.52 9.22 -45.16
C THR A 908 -6.27 9.50 -43.69
N VAL A 909 -7.12 8.91 -42.86
CA VAL A 909 -6.99 8.96 -41.40
C VAL A 909 -5.71 8.24 -40.98
N THR A 910 -5.25 7.22 -41.73
CA THR A 910 -4.01 6.50 -41.43
C THR A 910 -2.75 7.38 -41.46
N ALA A 911 -2.81 8.61 -42.00
CA ALA A 911 -1.69 9.55 -42.00
C ALA A 911 -1.18 9.91 -40.59
N ILE A 912 -2.06 9.87 -39.57
CA ILE A 912 -1.69 10.17 -38.18
C ILE A 912 -1.03 9.00 -37.44
N ALA A 913 -1.00 7.79 -38.03
CA ALA A 913 -0.48 6.58 -37.39
C ALA A 913 0.93 6.80 -36.82
N SER A 914 1.84 7.39 -37.60
CA SER A 914 3.20 7.67 -37.15
C SER A 914 3.28 8.60 -35.93
N THR A 915 2.34 9.54 -35.79
CA THR A 915 2.27 10.46 -34.63
C THR A 915 1.71 9.75 -33.40
N LEU A 916 0.76 8.84 -33.59
CA LEU A 916 0.20 8.03 -32.52
C LEU A 916 1.17 6.95 -32.05
N HIS A 917 1.94 6.34 -32.97
CA HIS A 917 3.03 5.41 -32.61
C HIS A 917 4.12 6.11 -31.80
N GLN A 918 4.44 7.38 -32.11
CA GLN A 918 5.36 8.17 -31.28
C GLN A 918 4.78 8.47 -29.89
N GLU A 919 3.48 8.75 -29.79
CA GLU A 919 2.82 8.94 -28.49
C GLU A 919 2.84 7.66 -27.66
N LEU A 920 2.57 6.52 -28.31
CA LEU A 920 2.63 5.19 -27.71
C LEU A 920 4.03 4.91 -27.14
N ASP A 921 5.08 5.24 -27.88
CA ASP A 921 6.47 5.10 -27.42
C ASP A 921 6.77 5.91 -26.17
N ILE A 922 6.23 7.13 -26.09
CA ILE A 922 6.39 8.00 -24.91
C ILE A 922 5.69 7.35 -23.71
N ILE A 923 4.44 6.91 -23.87
CA ILE A 923 3.67 6.27 -22.79
C ILE A 923 4.42 5.02 -22.30
N LEU A 924 4.76 4.09 -23.20
CA LEU A 924 5.47 2.86 -22.87
C LEU A 924 6.81 3.09 -22.16
N SER A 925 7.52 4.17 -22.50
CA SER A 925 8.80 4.52 -21.85
C SER A 925 8.68 4.86 -20.36
N HIS A 926 7.49 5.26 -19.90
CA HIS A 926 7.20 5.61 -18.52
C HIS A 926 6.34 4.58 -17.78
N THR A 927 5.60 3.75 -18.51
CA THR A 927 4.67 2.74 -17.98
C THR A 927 5.36 1.73 -17.07
N LYS A 928 6.56 1.25 -17.42
CA LYS A 928 7.21 0.14 -16.70
C LYS A 928 7.42 0.43 -15.20
N LYS A 929 8.00 1.59 -14.89
CA LYS A 929 8.24 2.01 -13.49
C LYS A 929 6.94 2.24 -12.72
N GLN A 930 5.91 2.76 -13.41
CA GLN A 930 4.60 2.94 -12.79
C GLN A 930 3.92 1.60 -12.50
N LEU A 931 3.94 0.66 -13.44
CA LEU A 931 3.39 -0.68 -13.27
C LEU A 931 4.11 -1.45 -12.17
N THR A 932 5.44 -1.33 -12.03
CA THR A 932 6.18 -1.94 -10.92
C THR A 932 5.65 -1.48 -9.57
N LEU A 933 5.51 -0.17 -9.37
CA LEU A 933 5.01 0.37 -8.09
C LEU A 933 3.56 -0.03 -7.84
N LYS A 934 2.71 0.02 -8.86
CA LYS A 934 1.31 -0.39 -8.76
C LYS A 934 1.13 -1.88 -8.52
N LEU A 935 1.99 -2.71 -9.12
CA LEU A 935 2.01 -4.16 -8.87
C LEU A 935 2.51 -4.46 -7.47
N TYR A 936 3.56 -3.77 -7.01
CA TYR A 936 4.07 -3.93 -5.66
C TYR A 936 2.99 -3.68 -4.60
N ASP A 937 2.22 -2.60 -4.76
CA ASP A 937 1.11 -2.31 -3.85
C ASP A 937 -0.01 -3.37 -3.92
N GLN A 938 -0.29 -3.91 -5.11
CA GLN A 938 -1.24 -5.00 -5.28
C GLN A 938 -0.75 -6.31 -4.64
N LEU A 939 0.53 -6.66 -4.80
CA LEU A 939 1.11 -7.87 -4.23
C LEU A 939 1.09 -7.87 -2.70
N LYS A 940 1.26 -6.71 -2.06
CA LYS A 940 1.10 -6.57 -0.60
C LYS A 940 -0.27 -7.01 -0.10
N SER A 941 -1.31 -6.83 -0.92
CA SER A 941 -2.68 -7.24 -0.59
C SER A 941 -2.93 -8.73 -0.82
N MET A 942 -2.15 -9.36 -1.70
CA MET A 942 -2.36 -10.74 -2.15
C MET A 942 -1.47 -11.76 -1.44
N ILE A 943 -0.31 -11.32 -0.94
CA ILE A 943 0.72 -12.19 -0.36
C ILE A 943 1.13 -11.64 1.02
N SER A 944 0.70 -12.34 2.08
CA SER A 944 1.09 -12.02 3.44
C SER A 944 2.23 -12.93 3.96
N PRO A 945 2.95 -12.51 5.01
CA PRO A 945 3.89 -13.39 5.71
C PRO A 945 3.23 -14.65 6.28
N ALA A 946 1.96 -14.57 6.67
CA ALA A 946 1.19 -15.70 7.19
C ALA A 946 0.94 -16.76 6.12
N ASP A 947 0.61 -16.36 4.89
CA ASP A 947 0.41 -17.25 3.75
C ASP A 947 1.69 -18.05 3.44
N MET A 948 2.85 -17.41 3.62
CA MET A 948 4.17 -18.00 3.39
C MET A 948 4.64 -18.96 4.50
N LYS A 949 3.82 -19.20 5.53
CA LYS A 949 3.99 -20.37 6.40
C LYS A 949 3.78 -21.66 5.62
N ASN A 950 2.87 -21.67 4.64
CA ASN A 950 2.79 -22.72 3.64
C ASN A 950 3.85 -22.46 2.56
N GLY A 951 4.93 -23.26 2.56
CA GLY A 951 6.03 -23.14 1.60
C GLY A 951 5.68 -23.47 0.14
N HIS A 952 4.40 -23.73 -0.14
CA HIS A 952 3.84 -23.98 -1.47
C HIS A 952 2.67 -23.05 -1.84
N PHE A 953 2.41 -21.98 -1.08
CA PHE A 953 1.25 -21.12 -1.35
C PHE A 953 1.27 -20.44 -2.73
N LEU A 954 2.41 -19.98 -3.24
CA LEU A 954 2.46 -19.36 -4.57
C LEU A 954 2.23 -20.41 -5.66
N THR A 955 2.78 -21.61 -5.46
CA THR A 955 2.53 -22.76 -6.36
C THR A 955 1.05 -23.17 -6.34
N ASP A 956 0.46 -23.29 -5.15
CA ASP A 956 -0.93 -23.74 -4.96
C ASP A 956 -1.95 -22.74 -5.53
N ASN A 957 -1.61 -21.44 -5.55
CA ASN A 957 -2.49 -20.34 -5.97
C ASN A 957 -2.02 -19.64 -7.26
N GLN A 958 -1.14 -20.28 -8.04
CA GLN A 958 -0.50 -19.64 -9.21
C GLN A 958 -1.53 -19.09 -10.21
N ALA A 959 -2.55 -19.86 -10.59
CA ALA A 959 -3.55 -19.43 -11.56
C ALA A 959 -4.38 -18.23 -11.05
N TYR A 960 -4.78 -18.26 -9.78
CA TYR A 960 -5.50 -17.17 -9.14
C TYR A 960 -4.65 -15.88 -9.12
N LEU A 961 -3.41 -15.97 -8.62
CA LEU A 961 -2.50 -14.83 -8.53
C LEU A 961 -2.17 -14.27 -9.91
N SER A 962 -1.88 -15.13 -10.89
CA SER A 962 -1.54 -14.69 -12.24
C SER A 962 -2.71 -13.99 -12.91
N ASN A 963 -3.93 -14.51 -12.76
CA ASN A 963 -5.12 -13.88 -13.31
C ASN A 963 -5.39 -12.52 -12.65
N ALA A 964 -5.30 -12.44 -11.33
CA ALA A 964 -5.50 -11.19 -10.60
C ALA A 964 -4.45 -10.12 -10.97
N ILE A 965 -3.20 -10.52 -11.15
CA ILE A 965 -2.12 -9.63 -11.61
C ILE A 965 -2.34 -9.19 -13.05
N ASN A 966 -2.64 -10.12 -13.97
CA ASN A 966 -2.92 -9.82 -15.38
C ASN A 966 -4.07 -8.82 -15.52
N GLN A 967 -5.12 -8.98 -14.71
CA GLN A 967 -6.26 -8.09 -14.71
C GLN A 967 -5.92 -6.69 -14.20
N HIS A 968 -5.19 -6.61 -13.07
CA HIS A 968 -4.72 -5.34 -12.51
C HIS A 968 -3.84 -4.58 -13.49
N LEU A 969 -2.82 -5.26 -14.04
CA LEU A 969 -1.91 -4.66 -15.02
C LEU A 969 -2.61 -4.32 -16.34
N GLY A 970 -3.58 -5.13 -16.76
CA GLY A 970 -4.42 -4.89 -17.92
C GLY A 970 -5.20 -3.59 -17.80
N LEU A 971 -5.85 -3.36 -16.65
CA LEU A 971 -6.62 -2.14 -16.40
C LEU A 971 -5.72 -0.90 -16.35
N GLU A 972 -4.55 -1.00 -15.70
CA GLU A 972 -3.58 0.08 -15.63
C GLU A 972 -2.99 0.46 -16.99
N THR A 973 -2.71 -0.57 -17.79
CA THR A 973 -2.21 -0.41 -19.14
C THR A 973 -3.28 0.18 -20.06
N ALA A 974 -4.53 -0.30 -19.97
CA ALA A 974 -5.68 0.22 -20.70
C ALA A 974 -5.93 1.71 -20.40
N THR A 975 -5.91 2.08 -19.11
CA THR A 975 -6.08 3.47 -18.66
C THR A 975 -5.05 4.40 -19.29
N SER A 976 -3.80 3.97 -19.33
CA SER A 976 -2.71 4.74 -19.95
C SER A 976 -2.84 4.79 -21.48
N PHE A 977 -3.24 3.68 -22.10
CA PHE A 977 -3.36 3.56 -23.55
C PHE A 977 -4.56 4.33 -24.13
N ASN A 978 -5.65 4.49 -23.38
CA ASN A 978 -6.82 5.28 -23.80
C ASN A 978 -6.45 6.73 -24.19
N ALA A 979 -5.38 7.30 -23.63
CA ALA A 979 -4.86 8.61 -24.03
C ALA A 979 -4.45 8.66 -25.53
N VAL A 980 -4.01 7.54 -26.10
CA VAL A 980 -3.66 7.42 -27.54
C VAL A 980 -4.92 7.49 -28.39
N TYR A 981 -6.00 6.80 -27.99
CA TYR A 981 -7.29 6.88 -28.69
C TYR A 981 -7.87 8.29 -28.63
N HIS A 982 -7.87 8.93 -27.47
CA HIS A 982 -8.30 10.34 -27.34
C HIS A 982 -7.47 11.30 -28.19
N LYS A 983 -6.18 11.03 -28.36
CA LYS A 983 -5.34 11.80 -29.28
C LYS A 983 -5.75 11.54 -30.73
N ALA A 984 -5.98 10.29 -31.10
CA ALA A 984 -6.44 9.92 -32.44
C ALA A 984 -7.76 10.63 -32.78
N GLU A 985 -8.73 10.61 -31.87
CA GLU A 985 -10.03 11.25 -32.04
C GLU A 985 -9.93 12.75 -32.24
N ARG A 986 -9.13 13.43 -31.41
CA ARG A 986 -8.89 14.88 -31.57
C ARG A 986 -8.21 15.23 -32.90
N GLU A 987 -7.23 14.44 -33.34
CA GLU A 987 -6.56 14.64 -34.63
C GLU A 987 -7.53 14.40 -35.81
N ILE A 988 -8.36 13.36 -35.72
CA ILE A 988 -9.40 13.07 -36.71
C ILE A 988 -10.42 14.22 -36.78
N GLU A 989 -10.88 14.72 -35.63
CA GLU A 989 -11.78 15.87 -35.57
C GLU A 989 -11.17 17.12 -36.21
N GLN A 990 -9.88 17.38 -36.00
CA GLN A 990 -9.18 18.48 -36.65
C GLN A 990 -9.08 18.27 -38.16
N MET A 991 -8.74 17.06 -38.62
CA MET A 991 -8.67 16.73 -40.05
C MET A 991 -10.04 16.89 -40.74
N VAL A 992 -11.10 16.37 -40.10
CA VAL A 992 -12.49 16.51 -40.59
C VAL A 992 -12.95 17.96 -40.54
N GLY A 993 -12.58 18.69 -39.50
CA GLY A 993 -12.86 20.13 -39.36
C GLY A 993 -12.24 20.93 -40.50
N GLN A 994 -10.95 20.71 -40.78
CA GLN A 994 -10.23 21.36 -41.88
C GLN A 994 -10.82 20.98 -43.24
N LEU A 995 -11.12 19.70 -43.48
CA LEU A 995 -11.70 19.25 -44.74
C LEU A 995 -13.11 19.84 -44.95
N ASN A 996 -13.91 19.94 -43.89
CA ASN A 996 -15.20 20.62 -43.94
C ASN A 996 -15.04 22.13 -44.17
N GLU A 997 -13.98 22.77 -43.66
CA GLU A 997 -13.65 24.16 -43.95
C GLU A 997 -13.35 24.35 -45.44
N ASP A 998 -12.50 23.48 -46.01
CA ASP A 998 -12.14 23.49 -47.43
C ASP A 998 -13.37 23.21 -48.32
N LEU A 999 -14.25 22.29 -47.92
CA LEU A 999 -15.50 21.99 -48.63
C LEU A 999 -16.45 23.19 -48.69
N LYS A 1000 -16.44 24.10 -47.70
CA LYS A 1000 -17.23 25.35 -47.75
C LYS A 1000 -16.86 26.20 -48.97
N GLU A 1001 -15.59 26.21 -49.38
CA GLU A 1001 -15.12 26.96 -50.56
C GLU A 1001 -15.62 26.35 -51.89
N THR A 1002 -16.04 25.08 -51.87
CA THR A 1002 -16.44 24.32 -53.08
C THR A 1002 -17.94 24.35 -53.36
N GLN A 1003 -18.73 24.83 -52.40
CA GLN A 1003 -20.19 24.89 -52.44
C GLN A 1003 -20.85 23.54 -52.75
N THR A 1004 -20.27 22.45 -52.24
CA THR A 1004 -20.92 21.14 -52.17
C THR A 1004 -21.89 21.12 -50.99
N ALA A 1005 -23.04 20.44 -51.16
CA ALA A 1005 -24.06 20.35 -50.12
C ALA A 1005 -23.68 19.36 -48.99
N HIS A 1006 -22.72 18.47 -49.27
CA HIS A 1006 -22.31 17.40 -48.39
C HIS A 1006 -21.35 17.90 -47.31
N ARG A 1007 -21.58 17.46 -46.08
CA ARG A 1007 -20.67 17.60 -44.94
C ARG A 1007 -20.20 16.21 -44.53
N ILE A 1008 -18.98 16.14 -44.01
CA ILE A 1008 -18.41 14.93 -43.45
C ILE A 1008 -18.58 14.99 -41.93
N ASP A 1009 -19.13 13.93 -41.36
CA ASP A 1009 -19.30 13.82 -39.92
C ASP A 1009 -18.03 13.23 -39.28
N GLY A 1010 -17.83 13.51 -37.99
CA GLY A 1010 -16.83 12.78 -37.21
C GLY A 1010 -17.20 11.30 -37.17
N VAL A 1011 -16.22 10.43 -37.43
CA VAL A 1011 -16.45 8.99 -37.43
C VAL A 1011 -15.57 8.33 -36.40
N TYR A 1012 -16.21 7.57 -35.52
CA TYR A 1012 -15.56 6.83 -34.45
C TYR A 1012 -15.83 5.33 -34.60
N ALA A 1013 -14.99 4.52 -33.98
CA ALA A 1013 -15.10 3.08 -33.95
C ALA A 1013 -14.88 2.58 -32.53
N ASP A 1014 -15.46 1.44 -32.20
CA ASP A 1014 -15.12 0.75 -30.97
C ASP A 1014 -13.64 0.38 -31.01
N HIS A 1015 -12.97 0.56 -29.88
CA HIS A 1015 -11.56 0.29 -29.73
C HIS A 1015 -11.35 -0.93 -28.84
N ALA A 1016 -10.37 -1.75 -29.21
CA ALA A 1016 -9.94 -2.86 -28.39
C ALA A 1016 -9.12 -2.36 -27.20
N GLN A 1017 -9.05 -3.15 -26.13
CA GLN A 1017 -8.26 -2.84 -24.94
C GLN A 1017 -7.04 -3.77 -24.84
N PRO A 1018 -5.86 -3.26 -24.46
CA PRO A 1018 -4.64 -4.05 -24.39
C PRO A 1018 -4.73 -5.04 -23.23
N GLY A 1019 -4.33 -6.28 -23.49
CA GLY A 1019 -4.14 -7.30 -22.46
C GLY A 1019 -2.71 -7.31 -21.94
N VAL A 1020 -2.53 -7.69 -20.67
CA VAL A 1020 -1.22 -7.98 -20.10
C VAL A 1020 -1.22 -9.44 -19.67
N GLU A 1021 -0.21 -10.18 -20.08
CA GLU A 1021 0.01 -11.55 -19.66
C GLU A 1021 1.41 -11.66 -19.06
N ILE A 1022 1.48 -12.04 -17.79
CA ILE A 1022 2.74 -12.22 -17.07
C ILE A 1022 3.28 -13.64 -17.23
N ASP A 1023 4.59 -13.78 -17.08
CA ASP A 1023 5.21 -15.08 -16.87
C ASP A 1023 4.96 -15.56 -15.43
N ALA A 1024 3.95 -16.42 -15.27
CA ALA A 1024 3.56 -17.01 -13.99
C ALA A 1024 4.68 -17.81 -13.31
N SER A 1025 5.74 -18.21 -14.03
CA SER A 1025 6.88 -18.92 -13.43
C SER A 1025 7.70 -18.02 -12.50
N ARG A 1026 7.70 -16.70 -12.73
CA ARG A 1026 8.38 -15.70 -11.88
C ARG A 1026 7.82 -15.66 -10.47
N LEU A 1027 6.52 -15.90 -10.30
CA LEU A 1027 5.91 -16.01 -8.98
C LEU A 1027 6.54 -17.16 -8.17
N ILE A 1028 6.76 -18.30 -8.82
CA ILE A 1028 7.30 -19.51 -8.17
C ILE A 1028 8.77 -19.32 -7.79
N GLU A 1029 9.56 -18.59 -8.58
CA GLU A 1029 10.98 -18.31 -8.28
C GLU A 1029 11.17 -17.62 -6.92
N TYR A 1030 10.20 -16.80 -6.50
CA TYR A 1030 10.24 -16.05 -5.25
C TYR A 1030 9.59 -16.76 -4.06
N GLU A 1031 9.04 -17.96 -4.24
CA GLU A 1031 8.38 -18.72 -3.16
C GLU A 1031 9.32 -19.04 -2.00
N LYS A 1032 10.52 -19.57 -2.30
CA LYS A 1032 11.52 -19.87 -1.27
C LYS A 1032 12.11 -18.61 -0.61
N PRO A 1033 12.52 -17.57 -1.36
CA PRO A 1033 12.95 -16.30 -0.76
C PRO A 1033 11.91 -15.69 0.18
N LEU A 1034 10.65 -15.57 -0.25
CA LEU A 1034 9.58 -14.99 0.57
C LEU A 1034 9.28 -15.85 1.80
N ALA A 1035 9.25 -17.17 1.67
CA ALA A 1035 9.09 -18.08 2.81
C ALA A 1035 10.23 -17.99 3.83
N ARG A 1036 11.46 -17.67 3.40
CA ARG A 1036 12.60 -17.42 4.31
C ARG A 1036 12.48 -16.05 4.99
N ALA A 1037 11.99 -15.05 4.29
CA ALA A 1037 11.85 -13.69 4.81
C ALA A 1037 10.57 -13.44 5.63
N LYS A 1038 9.69 -14.43 5.80
CA LYS A 1038 8.37 -14.27 6.46
C LYS A 1038 8.42 -13.65 7.86
N ASN A 1039 9.51 -13.83 8.61
CA ASN A 1039 9.66 -13.26 9.96
C ASN A 1039 10.45 -11.92 9.95
N ARG A 1040 10.88 -11.46 8.78
CA ARG A 1040 11.70 -10.26 8.58
C ARG A 1040 10.97 -9.28 7.66
N ALA A 1041 10.11 -8.46 8.25
CA ALA A 1041 9.22 -7.54 7.51
C ALA A 1041 9.95 -6.70 6.44
N ARG A 1042 11.15 -6.19 6.74
CA ARG A 1042 11.94 -5.40 5.80
C ARG A 1042 12.40 -6.21 4.58
N ASP A 1043 12.93 -7.40 4.81
CA ASP A 1043 13.42 -8.29 3.76
C ASP A 1043 12.26 -8.82 2.91
N PHE A 1044 11.12 -9.15 3.55
CA PHE A 1044 9.91 -9.61 2.86
C PHE A 1044 9.38 -8.56 1.89
N ARG A 1045 9.37 -7.28 2.29
CA ARG A 1045 8.97 -6.16 1.42
C ARG A 1045 9.94 -5.92 0.29
N SER A 1046 11.25 -6.03 0.55
CA SER A 1046 12.27 -5.93 -0.50
C SER A 1046 12.03 -7.01 -1.55
N LEU A 1047 11.81 -8.25 -1.10
CA LEU A 1047 11.53 -9.38 -1.98
C LEU A 1047 10.20 -9.25 -2.74
N LEU A 1048 9.15 -8.65 -2.15
CA LEU A 1048 7.92 -8.34 -2.88
C LEU A 1048 8.13 -7.27 -3.95
N LEU A 1049 8.98 -6.27 -3.69
CA LEU A 1049 9.35 -5.26 -4.67
C LEU A 1049 10.18 -5.89 -5.79
N GLU A 1050 11.18 -6.71 -5.44
CA GLU A 1050 11.99 -7.47 -6.40
C GLU A 1050 11.14 -8.44 -7.23
N LEU A 1051 10.14 -9.08 -6.63
CA LEU A 1051 9.16 -9.91 -7.34
C LEU A 1051 8.35 -9.04 -8.32
N SER A 1052 7.87 -7.87 -7.90
CA SER A 1052 7.14 -6.96 -8.79
C SER A 1052 8.00 -6.51 -9.97
N GLU A 1053 9.28 -6.23 -9.73
CA GLU A 1053 10.26 -5.89 -10.78
C GLU A 1053 10.45 -7.07 -11.73
N ALA A 1054 10.67 -8.27 -11.20
CA ALA A 1054 10.86 -9.48 -12.00
C ALA A 1054 9.64 -9.86 -12.84
N VAL A 1055 8.43 -9.69 -12.32
CA VAL A 1055 7.18 -9.93 -13.06
C VAL A 1055 7.03 -8.90 -14.18
N ILE A 1056 7.25 -7.62 -13.91
CA ILE A 1056 7.14 -6.57 -14.94
C ILE A 1056 8.26 -6.69 -15.98
N ASP A 1057 9.46 -7.08 -15.58
CA ASP A 1057 10.58 -7.37 -16.50
C ASP A 1057 10.35 -8.61 -17.36
N SER A 1058 9.44 -9.51 -16.96
CA SER A 1058 9.08 -10.67 -17.76
C SER A 1058 8.12 -10.35 -18.92
N ILE A 1059 7.46 -9.19 -18.89
CA ILE A 1059 6.55 -8.76 -19.94
C ILE A 1059 7.36 -8.46 -21.20
N ASP A 1060 6.95 -9.03 -22.33
CA ASP A 1060 7.58 -8.79 -23.62
C ASP A 1060 7.19 -7.39 -24.12
N ASP A 1061 8.05 -6.41 -23.83
CA ASP A 1061 7.90 -5.01 -24.24
C ASP A 1061 7.70 -4.87 -25.76
N ALA A 1062 8.32 -5.73 -26.56
CA ALA A 1062 8.19 -5.70 -28.01
C ALA A 1062 6.82 -6.24 -28.46
N ALA A 1063 6.39 -7.37 -27.91
CA ALA A 1063 5.07 -7.92 -28.20
C ALA A 1063 3.93 -7.02 -27.74
N MET A 1064 4.05 -6.40 -26.56
CA MET A 1064 3.08 -5.42 -26.06
C MET A 1064 3.00 -4.20 -26.98
N ARG A 1065 4.17 -3.65 -27.37
CA ARG A 1065 4.25 -2.53 -28.31
C ARG A 1065 3.64 -2.87 -29.66
N ASP A 1066 3.99 -4.02 -30.23
CA ASP A 1066 3.49 -4.47 -31.54
C ASP A 1066 1.98 -4.68 -31.48
N GLY A 1067 1.46 -5.31 -30.43
CA GLY A 1067 0.03 -5.49 -30.21
C GLY A 1067 -0.73 -4.17 -30.11
N MET A 1068 -0.23 -3.21 -29.32
CA MET A 1068 -0.83 -1.88 -29.22
C MET A 1068 -0.76 -1.08 -30.53
N THR A 1069 0.34 -1.23 -31.27
CA THR A 1069 0.51 -0.62 -32.61
C THR A 1069 -0.53 -1.18 -33.58
N ASP A 1070 -0.70 -2.49 -33.62
CA ASP A 1070 -1.71 -3.18 -34.43
C ASP A 1070 -3.13 -2.74 -34.05
N MET A 1071 -3.41 -2.52 -32.77
CA MET A 1071 -4.71 -2.01 -32.30
C MET A 1071 -4.98 -0.58 -32.76
N VAL A 1072 -3.98 0.30 -32.71
CA VAL A 1072 -4.07 1.67 -33.27
C VAL A 1072 -4.30 1.60 -34.78
N ASP A 1073 -3.52 0.80 -35.49
CA ASP A 1073 -3.62 0.67 -36.94
C ASP A 1073 -4.97 0.10 -37.38
N THR A 1074 -5.48 -0.91 -36.65
CA THR A 1074 -6.81 -1.49 -36.90
C THR A 1074 -7.92 -0.47 -36.65
N TYR A 1075 -7.82 0.31 -35.57
CA TYR A 1075 -8.75 1.40 -35.28
C TYR A 1075 -8.75 2.42 -36.42
N LEU A 1076 -7.57 2.92 -36.81
CA LEU A 1076 -7.44 3.91 -37.90
C LEU A 1076 -7.93 3.37 -39.24
N GLN A 1077 -7.66 2.09 -39.56
CA GLN A 1077 -8.17 1.46 -40.78
C GLN A 1077 -9.69 1.35 -40.80
N THR A 1078 -10.30 1.02 -39.65
CA THR A 1078 -11.75 0.94 -39.50
C THR A 1078 -12.39 2.31 -39.68
N VAL A 1079 -11.84 3.33 -39.03
CA VAL A 1079 -12.31 4.72 -39.17
C VAL A 1079 -12.08 5.22 -40.60
N ASP A 1080 -10.92 4.98 -41.20
CA ASP A 1080 -10.59 5.37 -42.58
C ASP A 1080 -11.55 4.73 -43.60
N GLY A 1081 -11.93 3.46 -43.39
CA GLY A 1081 -12.92 2.76 -44.22
C GLY A 1081 -14.30 3.40 -44.14
N LYS A 1082 -14.79 3.69 -42.93
CA LYS A 1082 -16.06 4.40 -42.72
C LYS A 1082 -16.01 5.83 -43.29
N MET A 1083 -14.87 6.51 -43.15
CA MET A 1083 -14.64 7.87 -43.67
C MET A 1083 -14.64 7.90 -45.20
N LYS A 1084 -13.96 6.95 -45.85
CA LYS A 1084 -14.00 6.79 -47.32
C LYS A 1084 -15.42 6.58 -47.85
N ALA A 1085 -16.25 5.83 -47.12
CA ALA A 1085 -17.65 5.66 -47.49
C ALA A 1085 -18.43 6.99 -47.44
N GLN A 1086 -18.11 7.90 -46.50
CA GLN A 1086 -18.68 9.26 -46.47
C GLN A 1086 -18.10 10.17 -47.57
N LEU A 1087 -16.83 9.99 -47.94
CA LEU A 1087 -16.14 10.83 -48.94
C LEU A 1087 -16.56 10.53 -50.39
N GLU A 1088 -16.97 9.31 -50.71
CA GLU A 1088 -17.37 8.92 -52.07
C GLU A 1088 -18.51 9.78 -52.67
N PRO A 1089 -19.64 10.04 -51.97
CA PRO A 1089 -20.68 10.94 -52.49
C PRO A 1089 -20.19 12.39 -52.62
N VAL A 1090 -19.31 12.85 -51.72
CA VAL A 1090 -18.70 14.20 -51.80
C VAL A 1090 -17.85 14.31 -53.07
N ARG A 1091 -17.02 13.30 -53.34
CA ARG A 1091 -16.15 13.22 -54.51
C ARG A 1091 -16.95 13.22 -55.81
N GLN A 1092 -18.02 12.42 -55.87
CA GLN A 1092 -18.94 12.41 -57.00
C GLN A 1092 -19.54 13.81 -57.22
N SER A 1093 -20.02 14.45 -56.15
CA SER A 1093 -20.59 15.79 -56.19
C SER A 1093 -19.58 16.85 -56.67
N LEU A 1094 -18.31 16.78 -56.27
CA LEU A 1094 -17.26 17.70 -56.71
C LEU A 1094 -16.94 17.60 -58.21
N SER A 1095 -17.06 16.39 -58.77
CA SER A 1095 -16.81 16.10 -60.19
C SER A 1095 -17.95 16.53 -61.13
N GLU A 1096 -19.15 16.72 -60.60
CA GLU A 1096 -20.29 17.20 -61.37
C GLU A 1096 -20.12 18.69 -61.71
N PRO A 1097 -20.47 19.11 -62.93
CA PRO A 1097 -20.44 20.52 -63.29
C PRO A 1097 -21.39 21.28 -62.38
N LEU A 1098 -20.94 22.44 -61.90
CA LEU A 1098 -21.76 23.30 -61.05
C LEU A 1098 -23.12 23.53 -61.74
N PRO A 1099 -24.24 23.17 -61.10
CA PRO A 1099 -25.55 23.39 -61.69
C PRO A 1099 -25.68 24.90 -61.93
N GLU A 1100 -25.93 25.27 -63.19
CA GLU A 1100 -26.13 26.68 -63.53
C GLU A 1100 -27.33 27.16 -62.71
N ILE A 1101 -27.09 28.11 -61.80
CA ILE A 1101 -28.15 28.69 -60.98
C ILE A 1101 -29.06 29.45 -61.93
N SER A 1102 -30.15 28.79 -62.34
CA SER A 1102 -31.15 29.41 -63.21
C SER A 1102 -31.78 30.60 -62.47
N GLU A 1103 -32.33 31.55 -63.23
CA GLU A 1103 -33.02 32.70 -62.63
C GLU A 1103 -34.17 32.27 -61.70
N GLU A 1104 -34.82 31.13 -61.99
CA GLU A 1104 -35.86 30.53 -61.15
C GLU A 1104 -35.31 30.03 -59.82
N VAL A 1105 -34.13 29.40 -59.86
CA VAL A 1105 -33.44 28.92 -58.67
C VAL A 1105 -32.92 30.07 -57.80
N TYR A 1106 -32.33 31.09 -58.41
CA TYR A 1106 -31.88 32.29 -57.70
C TYR A 1106 -33.06 32.98 -56.99
N LYS A 1107 -34.22 33.10 -57.66
CA LYS A 1107 -35.44 33.63 -57.05
C LYS A 1107 -35.91 32.77 -55.88
N ALA A 1108 -35.93 31.44 -56.04
CA ALA A 1108 -36.32 30.52 -54.98
C ALA A 1108 -35.38 30.56 -53.76
N ASP A 1109 -34.06 30.63 -53.97
CA ASP A 1109 -33.07 30.74 -52.89
C ASP A 1109 -33.10 32.13 -52.21
N THR A 1110 -33.38 33.20 -52.97
CA THR A 1110 -33.55 34.55 -52.41
C THR A 1110 -34.84 34.65 -51.59
N GLU A 1111 -35.94 34.08 -52.08
CA GLU A 1111 -37.21 33.98 -51.35
C GLU A 1111 -37.05 33.13 -50.08
N LEU A 1112 -36.33 32.00 -50.16
CA LEU A 1112 -36.03 31.15 -49.01
C LEU A 1112 -35.13 31.87 -48.00
N ALA A 1113 -34.06 32.55 -48.43
CA ALA A 1113 -33.19 33.34 -47.57
C ALA A 1113 -33.99 34.38 -46.79
N GLN A 1114 -34.85 35.12 -47.49
CA GLN A 1114 -35.69 36.16 -46.90
C GLN A 1114 -36.76 35.56 -45.97
N THR A 1115 -37.29 34.38 -46.28
CA THR A 1115 -38.23 33.65 -45.42
C THR A 1115 -37.54 33.19 -44.13
N ILE A 1116 -36.32 32.66 -44.20
CA ILE A 1116 -35.54 32.23 -43.04
C ILE A 1116 -35.07 33.44 -42.20
N GLU A 1117 -34.68 34.56 -42.81
CA GLU A 1117 -34.36 35.81 -42.09
C GLU A 1117 -35.59 36.37 -41.36
N ASN A 1118 -36.75 36.38 -42.01
CA ASN A 1118 -38.01 36.78 -41.37
C ASN A 1118 -38.38 35.82 -40.22
N LEU A 1119 -38.10 34.52 -40.37
CA LEU A 1119 -38.32 33.51 -39.33
C LEU A 1119 -37.47 33.79 -38.08
N GLU A 1120 -36.21 34.19 -38.25
CA GLU A 1120 -35.36 34.57 -37.13
C GLU A 1120 -35.82 35.86 -36.47
N VAL A 1121 -36.28 36.87 -37.23
CA VAL A 1121 -36.81 38.12 -36.66
C VAL A 1121 -38.12 37.91 -35.90
N VAL A 1122 -38.88 36.85 -36.23
CA VAL A 1122 -40.12 36.49 -35.53
C VAL A 1122 -39.85 35.66 -34.27
N ASN A 1123 -38.77 34.87 -34.25
CA ASN A 1123 -38.40 34.00 -33.12
C ASN A 1123 -37.28 34.60 -32.22
N ALA A 1124 -36.71 35.76 -32.56
CA ALA A 1124 -35.78 36.56 -31.75
C ALA A 1124 -36.50 37.73 -31.07
#